data_AF-A0A7X8FT29-F1
#
_entry.id   AF-A0A7X8FT29-F1
#
_cell.length_a   1.000
_cell.length_b   1.000
_cell.length_c   1.000
_cell.angle_alpha   90.00
_cell.angle_beta   90.00
_cell.angle_gamma   90.00
#
_symmetry.space_group_name_H-M   'P 1'
#
loop_
_entity.id
_entity.type
_entity.pdbx_description
1 polymer ?
#
loop_
_entity_poly.entity_id
_entity_poly.type
_entity_poly.pdbx_seq_one_letter_code
_entity_poly.pdbx_strand_id
1 'polypeptide(L)'
;MTSKNWIIEKNTAKNRWYLEIGPDLPLENYPTVDSIKEKASALGIESRILISDERLERNLEKARAIPGEEFSFPLVIEPTFDVRLNINADKTRATLYIRKASTPDNQLDLKLVSAAINNSRVKGMDPERIKKDIIAFRDSPDMELQELLLAEGVPPGRGSDRKLVPALKWLDDAEALPLRDRILSSSGDARRSDTRRSDGRQDSASFTPTTASRFSLVEQGQILFEFSPSEPGEPGTDVFGKEIPGLPGNDPTIELKDNITLCPDGLRADCSGLLYAGSDDNRVQAGIIPFKDASATVVITPDNMTVSIILEREEGPGHPLTLELATQSLKEKEVKGAINTNLIKEAIDRVLETGENAEVIVLRGEAPVLPGSIKITRLIHPKSEDEPVLVYAGDRILSLRKLPEGQNGHDVFGNILISTSAQPVEDPEYDETIARETVGGETFFTARVSGEVRVTGNRYSVANTKSITCDIDEKTGDIIFPGNLELVGNIASGRSVKAGEKLKITGSAAASLAYAEDSVHMNGGIKGAGRGTVWAKREIHITWAENARILAGQAIRIDKFCFQCTVKTNEQLLMKGVPGVLLGGNIRATKGIEVMELGSAKTIRTSISFGQNYLVSDKIEVSERELEQIRVTVEKLDAEMERTPPTNPKIHELRRKKLELLKRKEKLTVRVFTLKEQFETHYISHIRVENTVYPGVILESHGRYHEVREPKHHVVFIFDQTTGQIVCSPIPDHNPILE
;
A
#
# COMPACT_ATOMS: atom_id res chain seq x y z
N MET A 1 2.95 -42.73 -51.13
CA MET A 1 1.69 -42.04 -51.47
C MET A 1 0.59 -43.09 -51.48
N THR A 2 -0.61 -42.70 -51.01
CA THR A 2 -1.79 -43.46 -50.52
C THR A 2 -1.56 -44.07 -49.12
N SER A 3 -2.31 -43.74 -48.06
CA SER A 3 -3.70 -43.24 -47.91
C SER A 3 -3.80 -42.22 -46.74
N LYS A 4 -4.05 -40.91 -46.94
CA LYS A 4 -5.39 -40.28 -47.01
C LYS A 4 -6.48 -41.19 -46.44
N ASN A 5 -6.95 -41.01 -45.21
CA ASN A 5 -8.15 -41.73 -44.79
C ASN A 5 -8.92 -41.03 -43.68
N TRP A 6 -9.94 -40.28 -44.06
CA TRP A 6 -11.22 -40.40 -43.38
C TRP A 6 -11.85 -41.74 -43.80
N ILE A 7 -12.52 -42.41 -42.88
CA ILE A 7 -13.11 -43.74 -43.11
C ILE A 7 -14.61 -43.71 -42.88
N ILE A 8 -15.30 -44.64 -43.53
CA ILE A 8 -16.70 -44.94 -43.24
C ILE A 8 -16.69 -46.33 -42.62
N GLU A 9 -17.06 -46.42 -41.34
CA GLU A 9 -17.05 -47.68 -40.60
C GLU A 9 -18.43 -47.98 -40.03
N LYS A 10 -18.78 -49.27 -40.03
CA LYS A 10 -20.02 -49.74 -39.42
C LYS A 10 -19.75 -50.09 -37.96
N ASN A 11 -20.31 -49.31 -37.05
CA ASN A 11 -20.35 -49.68 -35.65
C ASN A 11 -21.29 -50.90 -35.47
N THR A 12 -20.70 -52.06 -35.22
CA THR A 12 -21.40 -53.35 -35.12
C THR A 12 -22.34 -53.43 -33.91
N ALA A 13 -22.03 -52.74 -32.81
CA ALA A 13 -22.87 -52.72 -31.61
C ALA A 13 -24.17 -51.91 -31.81
N LYS A 14 -24.09 -50.80 -32.56
CA LYS A 14 -25.25 -49.93 -32.85
C LYS A 14 -25.89 -50.21 -34.23
N ASN A 15 -25.30 -51.11 -35.01
CA ASN A 15 -25.66 -51.41 -36.40
C ASN A 15 -25.79 -50.14 -37.27
N ARG A 16 -24.90 -49.16 -37.08
CA ARG A 16 -24.94 -47.85 -37.74
C ARG A 16 -23.61 -47.53 -38.42
N TRP A 17 -23.69 -46.88 -39.56
CA TRP A 17 -22.53 -46.38 -40.29
C TRP A 17 -22.16 -44.99 -39.80
N TYR A 18 -20.88 -44.79 -39.54
CA TYR A 18 -20.30 -43.52 -39.12
C TYR A 18 -19.24 -43.10 -40.13
N LEU A 19 -19.12 -41.80 -40.31
CA LEU A 19 -17.96 -41.21 -40.96
C LEU A 19 -17.02 -40.72 -39.87
N GLU A 20 -15.76 -41.11 -39.97
CA GLU A 20 -14.70 -40.77 -39.02
C GLU A 20 -13.58 -40.01 -39.74
N ILE A 21 -13.24 -38.85 -39.18
CA ILE A 21 -12.16 -37.99 -39.63
C ILE A 21 -11.10 -37.99 -38.53
N GLY A 22 -9.90 -38.49 -38.88
CA GLY A 22 -8.79 -38.56 -37.93
C GLY A 22 -8.21 -37.17 -37.60
N PRO A 23 -7.63 -37.02 -36.40
CA PRO A 23 -7.12 -35.74 -35.90
C PRO A 23 -5.98 -35.15 -36.76
N ASP A 24 -5.20 -36.01 -37.42
CA ASP A 24 -4.02 -35.61 -38.21
C ASP A 24 -4.32 -35.33 -39.69
N LEU A 25 -5.61 -35.26 -40.08
CA LEU A 25 -5.97 -35.00 -41.47
C LEU A 25 -5.87 -33.50 -41.78
N PRO A 26 -5.07 -33.05 -42.77
CA PRO A 26 -5.05 -31.64 -43.15
C PRO A 26 -6.41 -31.22 -43.71
N LEU A 27 -6.87 -29.99 -43.42
CA LEU A 27 -8.16 -29.42 -43.87
C LEU A 27 -8.41 -29.58 -45.38
N GLU A 28 -7.36 -29.44 -46.20
CA GLU A 28 -7.40 -29.61 -47.65
C GLU A 28 -7.79 -31.04 -48.10
N ASN A 29 -7.67 -32.02 -47.20
CA ASN A 29 -7.95 -33.43 -47.44
C ASN A 29 -9.24 -33.92 -46.75
N TYR A 30 -10.02 -33.03 -46.14
CA TYR A 30 -11.32 -33.39 -45.56
C TYR A 30 -12.29 -33.87 -46.67
N PRO A 31 -13.20 -34.81 -46.34
CA PRO A 31 -14.19 -35.27 -47.30
C PRO A 31 -15.11 -34.13 -47.76
N THR A 32 -15.51 -34.17 -49.03
CA THR A 32 -16.67 -33.45 -49.56
C THR A 32 -17.90 -34.37 -49.54
N VAL A 33 -19.10 -33.80 -49.53
CA VAL A 33 -20.38 -34.55 -49.59
C VAL A 33 -20.37 -35.59 -50.73
N ASP A 34 -19.92 -35.21 -51.92
CA ASP A 34 -19.86 -36.12 -53.07
C ASP A 34 -18.88 -37.27 -52.85
N SER A 35 -17.69 -36.99 -52.31
CA SER A 35 -16.69 -38.03 -52.03
C SER A 35 -17.20 -39.03 -50.98
N ILE A 36 -17.99 -38.57 -50.01
CA ILE A 36 -18.62 -39.41 -48.98
C ILE A 36 -19.65 -40.34 -49.62
N LYS A 37 -20.51 -39.81 -50.50
CA LYS A 37 -21.54 -40.59 -51.20
C LYS A 37 -20.93 -41.65 -52.10
N GLU A 38 -19.88 -41.31 -52.86
CA GLU A 38 -19.16 -42.26 -53.70
C GLU A 38 -18.58 -43.41 -52.86
N LYS A 39 -17.92 -43.08 -51.73
CA LYS A 39 -17.33 -44.09 -50.83
C LYS A 39 -18.40 -44.92 -50.11
N ALA A 40 -19.52 -44.32 -49.72
CA ALA A 40 -20.65 -45.02 -49.12
C ALA A 40 -21.31 -46.01 -50.10
N SER A 41 -21.47 -45.60 -51.35
CA SER A 41 -21.97 -46.46 -52.44
C SER A 41 -21.04 -47.65 -52.69
N ALA A 42 -19.73 -47.42 -52.71
CA ALA A 42 -18.73 -48.49 -52.84
C ALA A 42 -18.76 -49.51 -51.68
N LEU A 43 -19.23 -49.09 -50.49
CA LEU A 43 -19.42 -49.94 -49.31
C LEU A 43 -20.81 -50.62 -49.27
N GLY A 44 -21.64 -50.45 -50.31
CA GLY A 44 -22.97 -51.03 -50.41
C GLY A 44 -24.03 -50.32 -49.55
N ILE A 45 -23.75 -49.09 -49.08
CA ILE A 45 -24.74 -48.27 -48.37
C ILE A 45 -25.63 -47.61 -49.43
N GLU A 46 -26.93 -47.90 -49.38
CA GLU A 46 -27.87 -47.31 -50.33
C GLU A 46 -27.95 -45.78 -50.14
N SER A 47 -27.88 -45.03 -51.24
CA SER A 47 -27.92 -43.56 -51.18
C SER A 47 -29.17 -43.01 -50.49
N ARG A 48 -30.29 -43.75 -50.53
CA ARG A 48 -31.56 -43.31 -49.93
C ARG A 48 -31.57 -43.30 -48.40
N ILE A 49 -30.69 -44.07 -47.75
CA ILE A 49 -30.64 -44.12 -46.28
C ILE A 49 -29.56 -43.19 -45.71
N LEU A 50 -28.79 -42.51 -46.56
CA LEU A 50 -27.82 -41.52 -46.12
C LEU A 50 -28.53 -40.30 -45.51
N ILE A 51 -27.91 -39.66 -44.52
CA ILE A 51 -28.36 -38.34 -44.06
C ILE A 51 -28.28 -37.32 -45.20
N SER A 52 -29.15 -36.29 -45.17
CA SER A 52 -29.22 -35.29 -46.24
C SER A 52 -27.90 -34.52 -46.43
N ASP A 53 -27.69 -33.99 -47.63
CA ASP A 53 -26.49 -33.23 -48.01
C ASP A 53 -26.25 -32.03 -47.09
N GLU A 54 -27.32 -31.32 -46.73
CA GLU A 54 -27.27 -30.19 -45.79
C GLU A 54 -26.79 -30.63 -44.41
N ARG A 55 -27.22 -31.81 -43.95
CA ARG A 55 -26.81 -32.37 -42.66
C ARG A 55 -25.37 -32.89 -42.72
N LEU A 56 -24.94 -33.45 -43.85
CA LEU A 56 -23.55 -33.79 -44.11
C LEU A 56 -22.68 -32.54 -44.04
N GLU A 57 -23.02 -31.49 -44.78
CA GLU A 57 -22.22 -30.27 -44.84
C GLU A 57 -22.13 -29.57 -43.48
N ARG A 58 -23.25 -29.45 -42.75
CA ARG A 58 -23.25 -28.87 -41.39
C ARG A 58 -22.37 -29.65 -40.42
N ASN A 59 -22.32 -30.99 -40.54
CA ASN A 59 -21.42 -31.79 -39.71
C ASN A 59 -19.95 -31.62 -40.14
N LEU A 60 -19.68 -31.48 -41.44
CA LEU A 60 -18.35 -31.18 -41.95
C LEU A 60 -17.86 -29.79 -41.54
N GLU A 61 -18.72 -28.76 -41.55
CA GLU A 61 -18.39 -27.43 -41.03
C GLU A 61 -17.98 -27.47 -39.56
N LYS A 62 -18.70 -28.24 -38.73
CA LYS A 62 -18.32 -28.47 -37.34
C LYS A 62 -16.95 -29.15 -37.24
N ALA A 63 -16.71 -30.16 -38.06
CA ALA A 63 -15.42 -30.84 -38.11
C ALA A 63 -14.28 -29.88 -38.51
N ARG A 64 -14.54 -28.92 -39.41
CA ARG A 64 -13.57 -27.91 -39.84
C ARG A 64 -13.31 -26.82 -38.79
N ALA A 65 -14.27 -26.56 -37.90
CA ALA A 65 -14.15 -25.55 -36.85
C ALA A 65 -13.23 -25.98 -35.69
N ILE A 66 -12.94 -27.28 -35.56
CA ILE A 66 -12.04 -27.87 -34.55
C ILE A 66 -10.94 -28.73 -35.21
N PRO A 67 -10.03 -28.11 -35.99
CA PRO A 67 -8.97 -28.84 -36.67
C PRO A 67 -7.99 -29.44 -35.65
N GLY A 68 -7.58 -30.70 -35.86
CA GLY A 68 -6.66 -31.41 -34.95
C GLY A 68 -7.34 -32.38 -33.98
N GLU A 69 -8.67 -32.43 -33.95
CA GLU A 69 -9.44 -33.38 -33.12
C GLU A 69 -10.09 -34.48 -33.97
N GLU A 70 -10.28 -35.65 -33.37
CA GLU A 70 -11.02 -36.74 -33.99
C GLU A 70 -12.52 -36.38 -34.05
N PHE A 71 -13.12 -36.48 -35.23
CA PHE A 71 -14.53 -36.14 -35.44
C PHE A 71 -15.30 -37.29 -36.07
N SER A 72 -16.39 -37.71 -35.43
CA SER A 72 -17.23 -38.81 -35.89
C SER A 72 -18.72 -38.45 -35.82
N PHE A 73 -19.47 -38.79 -36.87
CA PHE A 73 -20.93 -38.60 -36.90
C PHE A 73 -21.63 -39.69 -37.73
N PRO A 74 -22.91 -40.01 -37.41
CA PRO A 74 -23.64 -41.04 -38.13
C PRO A 74 -23.93 -40.61 -39.57
N LEU A 75 -23.67 -41.52 -40.50
CA LEU A 75 -23.79 -41.30 -41.93
C LEU A 75 -25.17 -41.69 -42.50
N VAL A 76 -25.91 -42.50 -41.75
CA VAL A 76 -27.20 -43.08 -42.17
C VAL A 76 -28.29 -42.61 -41.20
N ILE A 77 -29.48 -42.31 -41.72
CA ILE A 77 -30.66 -41.99 -40.91
C ILE A 77 -31.02 -43.17 -39.98
N GLU A 78 -31.72 -42.91 -38.88
CA GLU A 78 -32.16 -44.03 -38.03
C GLU A 78 -33.24 -44.85 -38.74
N PRO A 79 -33.29 -46.17 -38.52
CA PRO A 79 -34.12 -47.06 -39.31
C PRO A 79 -35.63 -46.96 -39.01
N THR A 80 -36.01 -46.31 -37.90
CA THR A 80 -37.38 -46.25 -37.40
C THR A 80 -38.12 -45.00 -37.87
N PHE A 81 -39.41 -45.17 -38.16
CA PHE A 81 -40.35 -44.06 -38.37
C PHE A 81 -40.40 -43.15 -37.14
N ASP A 82 -40.45 -41.84 -37.36
CA ASP A 82 -40.55 -40.84 -36.29
C ASP A 82 -41.46 -39.69 -36.75
N VAL A 83 -42.28 -39.19 -35.84
CA VAL A 83 -43.11 -38.01 -36.07
C VAL A 83 -43.15 -37.17 -34.81
N ARG A 84 -42.81 -35.90 -34.93
CA ARG A 84 -42.72 -34.98 -33.79
C ARG A 84 -43.37 -33.66 -34.13
N LEU A 85 -44.15 -33.15 -33.20
CA LEU A 85 -44.68 -31.81 -33.27
C LEU A 85 -43.82 -30.90 -32.43
N ASN A 86 -43.27 -29.86 -33.06
CA ASN A 86 -42.37 -28.91 -32.44
C ASN A 86 -43.07 -27.56 -32.32
N ILE A 87 -43.15 -27.03 -31.10
CA ILE A 87 -43.65 -25.69 -30.82
C ILE A 87 -42.48 -24.88 -30.23
N ASN A 88 -42.26 -23.69 -30.76
CA ASN A 88 -41.22 -22.78 -30.25
C ASN A 88 -41.57 -22.26 -28.84
N ALA A 89 -40.57 -21.70 -28.14
CA ALA A 89 -40.69 -21.37 -26.72
C ALA A 89 -41.79 -20.33 -26.40
N ASP A 90 -41.98 -19.36 -27.29
CA ASP A 90 -43.03 -18.33 -27.26
C ASP A 90 -44.37 -18.82 -27.80
N LYS A 91 -44.45 -20.08 -28.26
CA LYS A 91 -45.65 -20.75 -28.77
C LYS A 91 -46.30 -20.07 -29.98
N THR A 92 -45.54 -19.26 -30.71
CA THR A 92 -46.00 -18.55 -31.92
C THR A 92 -45.83 -19.37 -33.19
N ARG A 93 -45.15 -20.52 -33.16
CA ARG A 93 -44.93 -21.35 -34.34
C ARG A 93 -45.00 -22.83 -34.01
N ALA A 94 -45.85 -23.56 -34.73
CA ALA A 94 -45.99 -25.01 -34.65
C ALA A 94 -45.56 -25.65 -35.97
N THR A 95 -44.60 -26.57 -35.91
CA THR A 95 -44.10 -27.32 -37.06
C THR A 95 -44.17 -28.82 -36.81
N LEU A 96 -44.22 -29.61 -37.88
CA LEU A 96 -44.23 -31.06 -37.83
C LEU A 96 -42.96 -31.60 -38.50
N TYR A 97 -42.23 -32.41 -37.75
CA TYR A 97 -41.12 -33.22 -38.22
C TYR A 97 -41.61 -34.63 -38.51
N ILE A 98 -41.26 -35.18 -39.67
CA ILE A 98 -41.60 -36.56 -40.06
C ILE A 98 -40.35 -37.24 -40.63
N ARG A 99 -40.06 -38.45 -40.20
CA ARG A 99 -39.02 -39.32 -40.77
C ARG A 99 -39.60 -40.65 -41.21
N LYS A 100 -39.30 -41.06 -42.44
CA LYS A 100 -39.68 -42.36 -42.98
C LYS A 100 -38.83 -43.48 -42.36
N ALA A 101 -39.41 -44.66 -42.16
CA ALA A 101 -38.64 -45.84 -41.80
C ALA A 101 -37.73 -46.29 -42.97
N SER A 102 -36.56 -46.82 -42.67
CA SER A 102 -35.62 -47.31 -43.70
C SER A 102 -36.06 -48.63 -44.34
N THR A 103 -37.00 -49.35 -43.71
CA THR A 103 -37.52 -50.63 -44.21
C THR A 103 -38.60 -50.38 -45.29
N PRO A 104 -38.63 -51.16 -46.40
CA PRO A 104 -39.56 -50.94 -47.51
C PRO A 104 -41.04 -51.08 -47.12
N ASP A 105 -41.34 -51.95 -46.15
CA ASP A 105 -42.70 -52.18 -45.69
C ASP A 105 -43.16 -51.00 -44.81
N ASN A 106 -44.13 -50.25 -45.31
CA ASN A 106 -44.86 -49.20 -44.59
C ASN A 106 -43.97 -48.04 -44.08
N GLN A 107 -43.18 -47.44 -44.98
CA GLN A 107 -42.23 -46.36 -44.70
C GLN A 107 -42.81 -45.14 -43.97
N LEU A 108 -44.12 -44.84 -44.14
CA LEU A 108 -44.79 -43.70 -43.53
C LEU A 108 -46.12 -44.11 -42.91
N ASP A 109 -46.24 -44.04 -41.57
CA ASP A 109 -47.50 -44.33 -40.88
C ASP A 109 -48.41 -43.09 -40.83
N LEU A 110 -49.27 -42.96 -41.85
CA LEU A 110 -50.22 -41.85 -41.96
C LEU A 110 -51.20 -41.78 -40.77
N LYS A 111 -51.50 -42.89 -40.09
CA LYS A 111 -52.39 -42.89 -38.92
C LYS A 111 -51.70 -42.21 -37.74
N LEU A 112 -50.42 -42.51 -37.50
CA LEU A 112 -49.62 -41.86 -36.47
C LEU A 112 -49.40 -40.37 -36.76
N VAL A 113 -49.15 -40.00 -38.02
CA VAL A 113 -49.03 -38.58 -38.42
C VAL A 113 -50.33 -37.82 -38.17
N SER A 114 -51.47 -38.37 -38.61
CA SER A 114 -52.78 -37.75 -38.35
C SER A 114 -53.11 -37.70 -36.86
N ALA A 115 -52.74 -38.72 -36.07
CA ALA A 115 -52.92 -38.70 -34.62
C ALA A 115 -52.08 -37.61 -33.95
N ALA A 116 -50.82 -37.42 -34.36
CA ALA A 116 -49.94 -36.38 -33.84
C ALA A 116 -50.50 -34.96 -34.11
N ILE A 117 -51.02 -34.72 -35.32
CA ILE A 117 -51.62 -33.43 -35.70
C ILE A 117 -52.94 -33.20 -34.94
N ASN A 118 -53.82 -34.20 -34.89
CA ASN A 118 -55.13 -34.04 -34.23
C ASN A 118 -55.02 -33.86 -32.71
N ASN A 119 -54.05 -34.54 -32.08
CA ASN A 119 -53.80 -34.40 -30.64
C ASN A 119 -53.10 -33.09 -30.27
N SER A 120 -52.62 -32.32 -31.25
CA SER A 120 -51.84 -31.10 -31.03
C SER A 120 -52.63 -29.95 -30.41
N ARG A 121 -53.95 -29.90 -30.62
CA ARG A 121 -54.84 -28.77 -30.25
C ARG A 121 -54.46 -27.42 -30.88
N VAL A 122 -53.54 -27.41 -31.84
CA VAL A 122 -53.13 -26.21 -32.59
C VAL A 122 -54.33 -25.68 -33.39
N LYS A 123 -54.52 -24.37 -33.41
CA LYS A 123 -55.59 -23.70 -34.17
C LYS A 123 -55.00 -22.99 -35.39
N GLY A 124 -55.85 -22.66 -36.37
CA GLY A 124 -55.41 -21.96 -37.57
C GLY A 124 -54.62 -22.82 -38.56
N MET A 125 -54.69 -24.15 -38.44
CA MET A 125 -54.08 -25.06 -39.40
C MET A 125 -54.84 -25.05 -40.73
N ASP A 126 -54.13 -25.17 -41.85
CA ASP A 126 -54.72 -25.43 -43.17
C ASP A 126 -54.64 -26.95 -43.47
N PRO A 127 -55.71 -27.71 -43.21
CA PRO A 127 -55.68 -29.17 -43.31
C PRO A 127 -55.49 -29.67 -44.74
N GLU A 128 -55.97 -28.92 -45.75
CA GLU A 128 -55.82 -29.30 -47.16
C GLU A 128 -54.37 -29.13 -47.61
N ARG A 129 -53.72 -28.01 -47.24
CA ARG A 129 -52.30 -27.80 -47.51
C ARG A 129 -51.42 -28.84 -46.81
N ILE A 130 -51.61 -29.03 -45.50
CA ILE A 130 -50.81 -29.97 -44.70
C ILE A 130 -50.94 -31.39 -45.24
N LYS A 131 -52.15 -31.83 -45.59
CA LYS A 131 -52.38 -33.15 -46.17
C LYS A 131 -51.69 -33.30 -47.53
N LYS A 132 -51.76 -32.28 -48.38
CA LYS A 132 -51.08 -32.26 -49.67
C LYS A 132 -49.56 -32.38 -49.51
N ASP A 133 -48.97 -31.65 -48.56
CA ASP A 133 -47.53 -31.65 -48.33
C ASP A 133 -47.04 -32.99 -47.73
N ILE A 134 -47.82 -33.62 -46.85
CA ILE A 134 -47.50 -34.96 -46.31
C ILE A 134 -47.59 -36.03 -47.41
N ILE A 135 -48.57 -35.95 -48.30
CA ILE A 135 -48.69 -36.87 -49.45
C ILE A 135 -47.53 -36.64 -50.43
N ALA A 136 -47.21 -35.39 -50.74
CA ALA A 136 -46.07 -35.05 -51.59
C ALA A 136 -44.76 -35.58 -50.98
N PHE A 137 -44.56 -35.43 -49.67
CA PHE A 137 -43.41 -36.00 -48.97
C PHE A 137 -43.42 -37.53 -48.98
N ARG A 138 -44.57 -38.19 -48.79
CA ARG A 138 -44.67 -39.66 -48.87
C ARG A 138 -44.13 -40.18 -50.20
N ASP A 139 -44.53 -39.54 -51.28
CA ASP A 139 -44.22 -39.94 -52.64
C ASP A 139 -42.85 -39.41 -53.12
N SER A 140 -42.20 -38.53 -52.34
CA SER A 140 -40.84 -38.02 -52.62
C SER A 140 -39.75 -39.04 -52.24
N PRO A 141 -38.55 -38.93 -52.82
CA PRO A 141 -37.40 -39.76 -52.43
C PRO A 141 -36.81 -39.36 -51.07
N ASP A 142 -37.25 -38.25 -50.48
CA ASP A 142 -36.72 -37.72 -49.23
C ASP A 142 -37.14 -38.59 -48.05
N MET A 143 -36.24 -38.76 -47.09
CA MET A 143 -36.49 -39.59 -45.90
C MET A 143 -36.86 -38.78 -44.66
N GLU A 144 -36.63 -37.46 -44.65
CA GLU A 144 -36.98 -36.56 -43.54
C GLU A 144 -37.70 -35.31 -44.08
N LEU A 145 -38.80 -34.94 -43.45
CA LEU A 145 -39.49 -33.66 -43.61
C LEU A 145 -39.26 -32.87 -42.32
N GLN A 146 -38.38 -31.86 -42.38
CA GLN A 146 -37.82 -31.27 -41.16
C GLN A 146 -38.76 -30.29 -40.44
N GLU A 147 -39.42 -29.39 -41.19
CA GLU A 147 -40.24 -28.32 -40.62
C GLU A 147 -41.51 -28.06 -41.46
N LEU A 148 -42.49 -28.96 -41.43
CA LEU A 148 -43.78 -28.66 -42.04
C LEU A 148 -44.58 -27.69 -41.15
N LEU A 149 -44.77 -26.45 -41.60
CA LEU A 149 -45.52 -25.44 -40.85
C LEU A 149 -47.00 -25.84 -40.70
N LEU A 150 -47.41 -26.06 -39.45
CA LEU A 150 -48.80 -26.38 -39.10
C LEU A 150 -49.62 -25.11 -38.87
N ALA A 151 -49.11 -24.19 -38.04
CA ALA A 151 -49.73 -22.90 -37.76
C ALA A 151 -48.70 -21.88 -37.27
N GLU A 152 -49.04 -20.60 -37.43
CA GLU A 152 -48.24 -19.46 -37.01
C GLU A 152 -49.15 -18.45 -36.29
N GLY A 153 -48.71 -17.99 -35.12
CA GLY A 153 -49.32 -16.96 -34.31
C GLY A 153 -48.65 -15.60 -34.51
N VAL A 154 -49.01 -14.62 -33.69
CA VAL A 154 -48.46 -13.26 -33.73
C VAL A 154 -47.54 -13.06 -32.51
N PRO A 155 -46.25 -12.76 -32.67
CA PRO A 155 -45.36 -12.50 -31.54
C PRO A 155 -45.72 -11.19 -30.82
N PRO A 156 -45.51 -11.08 -29.50
CA PRO A 156 -45.74 -9.85 -28.75
C PRO A 156 -44.76 -8.75 -29.18
N GLY A 157 -45.26 -7.52 -29.27
CA GLY A 157 -44.46 -6.31 -29.47
C GLY A 157 -43.72 -5.90 -28.20
N ARG A 158 -42.67 -5.08 -28.36
CA ARG A 158 -41.93 -4.47 -27.23
C ARG A 158 -42.38 -3.02 -27.04
N GLY A 159 -42.58 -2.63 -25.78
CA GLY A 159 -42.89 -1.25 -25.42
C GLY A 159 -41.67 -0.31 -25.49
N SER A 160 -41.90 0.96 -25.22
CA SER A 160 -40.86 2.00 -25.28
C SER A 160 -39.75 1.77 -24.24
N ASP A 161 -38.49 1.92 -24.66
CA ASP A 161 -37.33 1.81 -23.77
C ASP A 161 -37.38 2.85 -22.64
N ARG A 162 -36.96 2.43 -21.45
CA ARG A 162 -36.91 3.28 -20.27
C ARG A 162 -35.73 4.24 -20.38
N LYS A 163 -35.87 5.44 -19.79
CA LYS A 163 -34.82 6.46 -19.74
C LYS A 163 -34.52 6.84 -18.30
N LEU A 164 -33.29 7.26 -18.03
CA LEU A 164 -32.94 7.89 -16.75
C LEU A 164 -33.23 9.39 -16.82
N VAL A 165 -34.14 9.86 -15.97
CA VAL A 165 -34.54 11.26 -15.85
C VAL A 165 -33.81 11.86 -14.64
N PRO A 166 -33.03 12.95 -14.78
CA PRO A 166 -32.38 13.59 -13.64
C PRO A 166 -33.39 14.08 -12.60
N ALA A 167 -33.18 13.74 -11.33
CA ALA A 167 -34.02 14.15 -10.19
C ALA A 167 -33.37 15.27 -9.35
N LEU A 168 -32.41 15.99 -9.93
CA LEU A 168 -31.59 17.00 -9.26
C LEU A 168 -31.44 18.27 -10.10
N LYS A 169 -30.94 19.33 -9.46
CA LYS A 169 -30.61 20.59 -10.13
C LYS A 169 -29.14 20.60 -10.52
N TRP A 170 -28.85 20.75 -11.82
CA TRP A 170 -27.50 20.95 -12.32
C TRP A 170 -27.00 22.35 -11.96
N LEU A 171 -25.71 22.45 -11.62
CA LEU A 171 -25.00 23.72 -11.47
C LEU A 171 -24.94 24.44 -12.83
N ASP A 172 -24.91 25.77 -12.80
CA ASP A 172 -24.62 26.54 -14.00
C ASP A 172 -23.12 26.56 -14.32
N ASP A 173 -22.76 27.05 -15.52
CA ASP A 173 -21.35 27.08 -15.95
C ASP A 173 -20.47 27.97 -15.05
N ALA A 174 -21.03 29.01 -14.42
CA ALA A 174 -20.30 29.93 -13.56
C ALA A 174 -19.93 29.30 -12.21
N GLU A 175 -20.82 28.47 -11.67
CA GLU A 175 -20.61 27.67 -10.45
C GLU A 175 -19.73 26.44 -10.72
N ALA A 176 -19.85 25.81 -11.89
CA ALA A 176 -19.13 24.59 -12.24
C ALA A 176 -17.65 24.84 -12.63
N LEU A 177 -17.33 25.97 -13.28
CA LEU A 177 -15.96 26.26 -13.75
C LEU A 177 -14.91 26.23 -12.62
N PRO A 178 -15.10 26.94 -11.48
CA PRO A 178 -14.10 26.97 -10.41
C PRO A 178 -13.90 25.61 -9.74
N LEU A 179 -14.96 24.79 -9.66
CA LEU A 179 -14.88 23.42 -9.15
C LEU A 179 -14.08 22.53 -10.10
N ARG A 180 -14.30 22.66 -11.41
CA ARG A 180 -13.56 21.93 -12.44
C ARG A 180 -12.08 22.30 -12.45
N ASP A 181 -11.75 23.58 -12.31
CA ASP A 181 -10.36 24.04 -12.26
C ASP A 181 -9.62 23.53 -11.01
N ARG A 182 -10.32 23.43 -9.86
CA ARG A 182 -9.79 22.80 -8.64
C ARG A 182 -9.57 21.30 -8.79
N ILE A 183 -10.47 20.59 -9.48
CA ILE A 183 -10.25 19.18 -9.82
C ILE A 183 -9.01 19.02 -10.72
N LEU A 184 -8.85 19.88 -11.73
CA LEU A 184 -7.71 19.82 -12.66
C LEU A 184 -6.36 20.12 -11.99
N SER A 185 -6.34 21.11 -11.08
CA SER A 185 -5.13 21.50 -10.36
C SER A 185 -4.72 20.49 -9.27
N SER A 186 -5.67 19.84 -8.61
CA SER A 186 -5.39 18.74 -7.66
C SER A 186 -5.02 17.40 -8.33
N SER A 187 -5.39 17.21 -9.60
CA SER A 187 -5.09 16.00 -10.37
C SER A 187 -3.61 15.83 -10.78
N GLY A 188 -2.71 16.73 -10.35
CA GLY A 188 -1.25 16.55 -10.47
C GLY A 188 -0.72 15.31 -9.74
N ASP A 189 -1.40 14.87 -8.68
CA ASP A 189 -1.04 13.68 -7.89
C ASP A 189 -1.79 12.40 -8.29
N ALA A 190 -2.82 12.50 -9.14
CA ALA A 190 -3.65 11.36 -9.56
C ALA A 190 -3.00 10.44 -10.62
N ARG A 191 -1.72 10.67 -10.99
CA ARG A 191 -0.94 9.74 -11.85
C ARG A 191 -0.41 8.51 -11.10
N ARG A 192 -0.74 8.33 -9.81
CA ARG A 192 -0.22 7.22 -8.98
C ARG A 192 -1.19 6.08 -8.68
N SER A 193 -2.40 6.09 -9.23
CA SER A 193 -3.33 4.95 -9.14
C SER A 193 -3.68 4.36 -10.51
N ASP A 194 -2.73 4.31 -11.44
CA ASP A 194 -2.82 3.34 -12.54
C ASP A 194 -2.29 1.99 -12.03
N THR A 195 -3.17 1.23 -11.40
CA THR A 195 -2.96 -0.21 -11.25
C THR A 195 -2.85 -0.80 -12.66
N ARG A 196 -1.62 -1.17 -13.03
CA ARG A 196 -1.32 -1.99 -14.20
C ARG A 196 -2.24 -3.22 -14.20
N ARG A 197 -3.28 -3.21 -15.03
CA ARG A 197 -3.87 -4.44 -15.52
C ARG A 197 -3.00 -4.96 -16.66
N SER A 198 -2.55 -6.20 -16.49
CA SER A 198 -1.58 -6.89 -17.32
C SER A 198 -2.26 -7.61 -18.50
N ASP A 199 -3.03 -6.88 -19.31
CA ASP A 199 -3.79 -7.48 -20.40
C ASP A 199 -4.03 -6.55 -21.59
N GLY A 200 -3.05 -5.70 -21.95
CA GLY A 200 -2.80 -5.26 -23.33
C GLY A 200 -3.96 -4.71 -24.19
N ARG A 201 -5.12 -4.37 -23.61
CA ARG A 201 -6.24 -3.72 -24.28
C ARG A 201 -6.20 -2.25 -23.91
N GLN A 202 -6.04 -1.40 -24.93
CA GLN A 202 -6.28 0.03 -24.80
C GLN A 202 -7.78 0.24 -24.55
N ASP A 203 -8.16 0.46 -23.29
CA ASP A 203 -9.49 0.97 -22.98
C ASP A 203 -9.61 2.39 -23.55
N SER A 204 -10.67 2.62 -24.31
CA SER A 204 -11.11 3.94 -24.75
C SER A 204 -11.17 4.89 -23.56
N ALA A 205 -10.63 6.10 -23.72
CA ALA A 205 -10.61 7.20 -22.74
C ALA A 205 -11.66 7.06 -21.62
N SER A 206 -11.24 6.59 -20.44
CA SER A 206 -12.14 6.40 -19.31
C SER A 206 -12.81 7.72 -18.95
N PHE A 207 -14.14 7.75 -18.84
CA PHE A 207 -14.90 8.94 -18.44
C PHE A 207 -14.39 9.50 -17.11
N THR A 208 -13.74 10.65 -17.09
CA THR A 208 -13.20 11.26 -15.86
C THR A 208 -14.02 12.48 -15.44
N PRO A 209 -13.88 12.95 -14.18
CA PRO A 209 -14.43 14.24 -13.77
C PRO A 209 -14.04 15.39 -14.71
N THR A 210 -12.85 15.33 -15.32
CA THR A 210 -12.36 16.39 -16.24
C THR A 210 -13.05 16.39 -17.60
N THR A 211 -13.62 15.25 -18.01
CA THR A 211 -14.35 15.06 -19.28
C THR A 211 -15.87 15.11 -19.10
N ALA A 212 -16.35 15.24 -17.87
CA ALA A 212 -17.78 15.35 -17.57
C ALA A 212 -18.38 16.66 -18.12
N SER A 213 -19.64 16.61 -18.53
CA SER A 213 -20.35 17.75 -19.13
C SER A 213 -21.27 18.45 -18.15
N ARG A 214 -21.62 17.82 -17.02
CA ARG A 214 -22.53 18.38 -16.02
C ARG A 214 -22.07 18.08 -14.60
N PHE A 215 -22.36 19.01 -13.69
CA PHE A 215 -22.00 18.91 -12.28
C PHE A 215 -23.18 19.30 -11.38
N SER A 216 -23.28 18.68 -10.21
CA SER A 216 -24.27 19.02 -9.18
C SER A 216 -23.73 18.74 -7.77
N LEU A 217 -24.14 19.53 -6.78
CA LEU A 217 -23.90 19.20 -5.37
C LEU A 217 -25.01 18.28 -4.89
N VAL A 218 -24.62 17.18 -4.24
CA VAL A 218 -25.55 16.14 -3.81
C VAL A 218 -25.30 15.74 -2.37
N GLU A 219 -26.36 15.34 -1.68
CA GLU A 219 -26.30 14.81 -0.31
C GLU A 219 -26.34 13.27 -0.32
N GLN A 220 -25.73 12.65 0.69
CA GLN A 220 -25.81 11.21 0.88
C GLN A 220 -27.26 10.72 0.90
N GLY A 221 -27.55 9.70 0.09
CA GLY A 221 -28.89 9.10 -0.05
C GLY A 221 -29.82 9.83 -1.02
N GLN A 222 -29.42 10.97 -1.58
CA GLN A 222 -30.22 11.70 -2.57
C GLN A 222 -30.40 10.89 -3.85
N ILE A 223 -31.62 10.92 -4.42
CA ILE A 223 -31.91 10.35 -5.74
C ILE A 223 -31.33 11.27 -6.82
N LEU A 224 -30.46 10.71 -7.66
CA LEU A 224 -29.74 11.42 -8.71
C LEU A 224 -30.49 11.37 -10.04
N PHE A 225 -30.96 10.18 -10.39
CA PHE A 225 -31.72 9.89 -11.59
C PHE A 225 -32.83 8.90 -11.26
N GLU A 226 -34.00 9.07 -11.85
CA GLU A 226 -35.13 8.14 -11.75
C GLU A 226 -35.36 7.44 -13.09
N PHE A 227 -35.79 6.18 -13.06
CA PHE A 227 -36.23 5.53 -14.29
C PHE A 227 -37.61 6.02 -14.73
N SER A 228 -37.78 6.25 -16.03
CA SER A 228 -39.11 6.46 -16.60
C SER A 228 -40.01 5.21 -16.41
N PRO A 229 -41.35 5.39 -16.44
CA PRO A 229 -42.30 4.29 -16.37
C PRO A 229 -42.06 3.25 -17.47
N SER A 230 -42.27 1.97 -17.16
CA SER A 230 -42.24 0.88 -18.14
C SER A 230 -43.63 0.66 -18.73
N GLU A 231 -43.76 0.75 -20.04
CA GLU A 231 -45.00 0.42 -20.75
C GLU A 231 -44.83 -0.92 -21.50
N PRO A 232 -45.75 -1.89 -21.37
CA PRO A 232 -45.70 -3.11 -22.15
C PRO A 232 -46.06 -2.83 -23.62
N GLY A 233 -45.45 -3.56 -24.54
CA GLY A 233 -45.79 -3.48 -25.97
C GLY A 233 -47.14 -4.10 -26.31
N GLU A 234 -47.44 -4.18 -27.61
CA GLU A 234 -48.68 -4.80 -28.09
C GLU A 234 -48.72 -6.31 -27.78
N PRO A 235 -49.83 -6.86 -27.23
CA PRO A 235 -49.97 -8.29 -27.00
C PRO A 235 -49.95 -9.11 -28.30
N GLY A 236 -49.30 -10.27 -28.26
CA GLY A 236 -49.29 -11.27 -29.32
C GLY A 236 -50.40 -12.32 -29.16
N THR A 237 -50.43 -13.32 -30.03
CA THR A 237 -51.34 -14.47 -29.96
C THR A 237 -50.60 -15.76 -30.29
N ASP A 238 -50.67 -16.77 -29.42
CA ASP A 238 -50.04 -18.07 -29.63
C ASP A 238 -50.83 -18.96 -30.62
N VAL A 239 -50.21 -20.08 -31.06
CA VAL A 239 -50.81 -21.05 -32.00
C VAL A 239 -52.02 -21.82 -31.42
N PHE A 240 -52.36 -21.61 -30.15
CA PHE A 240 -53.56 -22.16 -29.49
C PHE A 240 -54.70 -21.14 -29.39
N GLY A 241 -54.45 -19.89 -29.81
CA GLY A 241 -55.38 -18.77 -29.75
C GLY A 241 -55.43 -18.10 -28.38
N LYS A 242 -54.37 -18.19 -27.56
CA LYS A 242 -54.24 -17.48 -26.29
C LYS A 242 -53.37 -16.24 -26.48
N GLU A 243 -53.76 -15.14 -25.83
CA GLU A 243 -53.00 -13.88 -25.84
C GLU A 243 -51.65 -14.04 -25.11
N ILE A 244 -50.60 -13.47 -25.70
CA ILE A 244 -49.25 -13.37 -25.15
C ILE A 244 -49.03 -11.91 -24.73
N PRO A 245 -48.77 -11.60 -23.45
CA PRO A 245 -48.59 -10.22 -23.02
C PRO A 245 -47.38 -9.56 -23.71
N GLY A 246 -47.50 -8.26 -24.01
CA GLY A 246 -46.43 -7.46 -24.59
C GLY A 246 -45.17 -7.41 -23.73
N LEU A 247 -44.00 -7.30 -24.37
CA LEU A 247 -42.72 -7.21 -23.68
C LEU A 247 -42.46 -5.77 -23.20
N PRO A 248 -41.84 -5.57 -22.02
CA PRO A 248 -41.42 -4.24 -21.58
C PRO A 248 -40.25 -3.72 -22.43
N GLY A 249 -40.12 -2.39 -22.52
CA GLY A 249 -38.95 -1.73 -23.10
C GLY A 249 -37.66 -2.08 -22.35
N ASN A 250 -36.51 -1.88 -22.98
CA ASN A 250 -35.21 -2.12 -22.37
C ASN A 250 -34.84 -1.03 -21.37
N ASP A 251 -34.03 -1.39 -20.37
CA ASP A 251 -33.37 -0.42 -19.50
C ASP A 251 -32.20 0.26 -20.25
N PRO A 252 -31.88 1.53 -19.93
CA PRO A 252 -30.75 2.23 -20.53
C PRO A 252 -29.41 1.62 -20.09
N THR A 253 -28.34 1.86 -20.86
CA THR A 253 -27.00 1.42 -20.47
C THR A 253 -26.43 2.36 -19.40
N ILE A 254 -26.01 1.81 -18.27
CA ILE A 254 -25.51 2.59 -17.12
C ILE A 254 -24.05 2.24 -16.85
N GLU A 255 -23.17 3.25 -16.86
CA GLU A 255 -21.77 3.13 -16.48
C GLU A 255 -21.52 3.97 -15.22
N LEU A 256 -21.62 3.34 -14.05
CA LEU A 256 -21.39 4.01 -12.76
C LEU A 256 -19.91 4.06 -12.41
N LYS A 257 -19.49 5.19 -11.86
CA LYS A 257 -18.22 5.40 -11.18
C LYS A 257 -18.42 5.43 -9.66
N ASP A 258 -17.38 5.85 -8.94
CA ASP A 258 -17.34 5.83 -7.49
C ASP A 258 -18.51 6.59 -6.84
N ASN A 259 -18.95 6.06 -5.69
CA ASN A 259 -19.92 6.65 -4.76
C ASN A 259 -21.37 6.81 -5.29
N ILE A 260 -21.80 5.96 -6.23
CA ILE A 260 -23.20 5.88 -6.69
C ILE A 260 -23.68 4.43 -6.67
N THR A 261 -24.87 4.21 -6.11
CA THR A 261 -25.56 2.91 -6.11
C THR A 261 -26.75 2.91 -7.07
N LEU A 262 -26.90 1.80 -7.83
CA LEU A 262 -28.09 1.52 -8.63
C LEU A 262 -29.18 0.86 -7.76
N CYS A 263 -30.33 1.53 -7.66
CA CYS A 263 -31.53 1.05 -6.99
C CYS A 263 -32.65 0.73 -8.01
N PRO A 264 -33.72 0.00 -7.63
CA PRO A 264 -34.82 -0.34 -8.54
C PRO A 264 -35.57 0.87 -9.12
N ASP A 265 -35.59 1.98 -8.37
CA ASP A 265 -36.23 3.25 -8.70
C ASP A 265 -35.31 4.23 -9.45
N GLY A 266 -33.99 4.03 -9.38
CA GLY A 266 -33.03 4.95 -10.00
C GLY A 266 -31.62 4.87 -9.42
N LEU A 267 -30.86 5.94 -9.58
CA LEU A 267 -29.49 6.09 -9.05
C LEU A 267 -29.49 6.93 -7.78
N ARG A 268 -28.73 6.52 -6.76
CA ARG A 268 -28.61 7.24 -5.48
C ARG A 268 -27.16 7.53 -5.12
N ALA A 269 -26.95 8.66 -4.43
CA ALA A 269 -25.64 9.06 -3.91
C ALA A 269 -25.26 8.23 -2.68
N ASP A 270 -24.05 7.67 -2.67
CA ASP A 270 -23.52 6.94 -1.49
C ASP A 270 -22.87 7.88 -0.47
N CYS A 271 -22.44 9.07 -0.90
CA CYS A 271 -21.87 10.11 -0.06
C CYS A 271 -22.33 11.50 -0.50
N SER A 272 -22.24 12.48 0.39
CA SER A 272 -22.38 13.90 0.01
C SER A 272 -21.16 14.34 -0.80
N GLY A 273 -21.35 15.13 -1.84
CA GLY A 273 -20.23 15.55 -2.68
C GLY A 273 -20.61 16.25 -3.98
N LEU A 274 -19.63 16.36 -4.87
CA LEU A 274 -19.79 16.88 -6.22
C LEU A 274 -20.06 15.71 -7.20
N LEU A 275 -21.30 15.60 -7.66
CA LEU A 275 -21.68 14.75 -8.78
C LEU A 275 -21.09 15.31 -10.07
N TYR A 276 -20.45 14.45 -10.86
CA TYR A 276 -20.07 14.72 -12.24
C TYR A 276 -20.75 13.69 -13.15
N ALA A 277 -21.39 14.15 -14.21
CA ALA A 277 -22.15 13.30 -15.11
C ALA A 277 -21.95 13.66 -16.59
N GLY A 278 -22.06 12.64 -17.43
CA GLY A 278 -22.13 12.72 -18.89
C GLY A 278 -23.26 11.83 -19.37
N SER A 279 -24.04 12.31 -20.33
CA SER A 279 -25.13 11.54 -20.94
C SER A 279 -25.00 11.61 -22.45
N ASP A 280 -25.09 10.45 -23.09
CA ASP A 280 -25.39 10.31 -24.52
C ASP A 280 -26.79 9.65 -24.66
N ASP A 281 -27.38 9.62 -25.85
CA ASP A 281 -28.79 9.26 -26.10
C ASP A 281 -29.22 7.90 -25.54
N ASN A 282 -28.27 7.01 -25.21
CA ASN A 282 -28.56 5.71 -24.59
C ASN A 282 -27.59 5.27 -23.48
N ARG A 283 -26.74 6.20 -22.99
CA ARG A 283 -25.72 5.89 -21.98
C ARG A 283 -25.57 7.00 -20.94
N VAL A 284 -25.71 6.65 -19.67
CA VAL A 284 -25.44 7.56 -18.54
C VAL A 284 -24.14 7.16 -17.85
N GLN A 285 -23.21 8.11 -17.75
CA GLN A 285 -21.96 8.01 -17.00
C GLN A 285 -21.99 9.00 -15.85
N ALA A 286 -21.80 8.55 -14.61
CA ALA A 286 -21.84 9.42 -13.45
C ALA A 286 -20.94 8.91 -12.31
N GLY A 287 -20.40 9.83 -11.51
CA GLY A 287 -19.70 9.53 -10.27
C GLY A 287 -19.76 10.71 -9.30
N ILE A 288 -19.47 10.47 -8.01
CA ILE A 288 -19.44 11.54 -6.99
C ILE A 288 -18.03 11.63 -6.39
N ILE A 289 -17.48 12.84 -6.34
CA ILE A 289 -16.27 13.16 -5.58
C ILE A 289 -16.71 13.74 -4.23
N PRO A 290 -16.30 13.16 -3.09
CA PRO A 290 -16.51 13.79 -1.79
C PRO A 290 -16.02 15.24 -1.80
N PHE A 291 -16.83 16.16 -1.27
CA PHE A 291 -16.56 17.60 -1.33
C PHE A 291 -16.85 18.24 0.02
N LYS A 292 -15.82 18.84 0.64
CA LYS A 292 -15.90 19.59 1.89
C LYS A 292 -14.88 20.73 1.87
N ASP A 293 -15.29 21.95 2.20
CA ASP A 293 -14.36 23.07 2.38
C ASP A 293 -13.53 22.90 3.67
N ALA A 294 -12.30 23.39 3.67
CA ALA A 294 -11.49 23.50 4.88
C ALA A 294 -12.16 24.44 5.90
N SER A 295 -11.93 24.21 7.19
CA SER A 295 -12.49 25.04 8.25
C SER A 295 -11.45 25.48 9.26
N ALA A 296 -11.67 26.66 9.85
CA ALA A 296 -10.85 27.23 10.90
C ALA A 296 -11.77 27.80 11.98
N THR A 297 -12.04 27.01 13.01
CA THR A 297 -13.01 27.33 14.06
C THR A 297 -12.30 27.87 15.29
N VAL A 298 -12.65 29.08 15.73
CA VAL A 298 -12.06 29.70 16.91
C VAL A 298 -12.90 29.41 18.15
N VAL A 299 -12.28 28.83 19.16
CA VAL A 299 -12.87 28.51 20.46
C VAL A 299 -12.25 29.41 21.52
N ILE A 300 -13.10 30.00 22.37
CA ILE A 300 -12.68 30.85 23.49
C ILE A 300 -13.22 30.23 24.77
N THR A 301 -12.36 30.07 25.76
CA THR A 301 -12.76 29.47 27.05
C THR A 301 -13.78 30.37 27.77
N PRO A 302 -14.70 29.80 28.59
CA PRO A 302 -15.74 30.58 29.28
C PRO A 302 -15.20 31.67 30.23
N ASP A 303 -13.97 31.52 30.70
CA ASP A 303 -13.26 32.49 31.55
C ASP A 303 -12.57 33.60 30.73
N ASN A 304 -12.69 33.59 29.40
CA ASN A 304 -12.04 34.49 28.46
C ASN A 304 -10.50 34.51 28.55
N MET A 305 -9.87 33.44 29.08
CA MET A 305 -8.42 33.40 29.28
C MET A 305 -7.64 32.71 28.17
N THR A 306 -8.29 31.89 27.32
CA THR A 306 -7.59 31.13 26.27
C THR A 306 -8.37 31.19 24.97
N VAL A 307 -7.66 31.40 23.86
CA VAL A 307 -8.17 31.29 22.50
C VAL A 307 -7.46 30.14 21.80
N SER A 308 -8.20 29.14 21.35
CA SER A 308 -7.73 28.08 20.46
C SER A 308 -8.37 28.20 19.08
N ILE A 309 -7.68 27.65 18.08
CA ILE A 309 -8.19 27.50 16.72
C ILE A 309 -8.13 26.03 16.34
N ILE A 310 -9.27 25.50 15.88
CA ILE A 310 -9.42 24.14 15.36
C ILE A 310 -9.35 24.24 13.84
N LEU A 311 -8.40 23.53 13.25
CA LEU A 311 -8.09 23.54 11.82
C LEU A 311 -8.47 22.19 11.21
N GLU A 312 -9.28 22.23 10.16
CA GLU A 312 -9.68 21.06 9.36
C GLU A 312 -9.35 21.31 7.89
N ARG A 313 -8.76 20.32 7.22
CA ARG A 313 -8.49 20.38 5.76
C ARG A 313 -9.74 20.15 4.92
N GLU A 314 -9.64 20.53 3.66
CA GLU A 314 -10.62 20.27 2.62
C GLU A 314 -10.63 18.82 2.14
N GLU A 315 -11.78 18.41 1.58
CA GLU A 315 -11.96 17.17 0.82
C GLU A 315 -12.35 17.50 -0.63
N GLY A 316 -11.73 16.78 -1.57
CA GLY A 316 -12.00 16.95 -2.99
C GLY A 316 -11.74 18.38 -3.47
N PRO A 317 -12.63 18.97 -4.29
CA PRO A 317 -12.43 20.32 -4.81
C PRO A 317 -12.82 21.43 -3.82
N GLY A 318 -12.76 21.20 -2.50
CA GLY A 318 -13.04 22.21 -1.48
C GLY A 318 -12.06 23.39 -1.50
N HIS A 319 -12.38 24.47 -0.78
CA HIS A 319 -11.47 25.59 -0.56
C HIS A 319 -10.36 25.17 0.40
N PRO A 320 -9.09 25.40 0.06
CA PRO A 320 -7.99 24.85 0.81
C PRO A 320 -7.80 25.50 2.17
N LEU A 321 -7.26 24.73 3.12
CA LEU A 321 -6.83 25.25 4.41
C LEU A 321 -5.67 26.22 4.21
N THR A 322 -5.91 27.50 4.47
CA THR A 322 -4.91 28.56 4.29
C THR A 322 -4.72 29.38 5.57
N LEU A 323 -3.56 30.01 5.68
CA LEU A 323 -3.29 30.95 6.76
C LEU A 323 -4.26 32.14 6.74
N GLU A 324 -4.70 32.56 5.56
CA GLU A 324 -5.66 33.65 5.39
C GLU A 324 -7.00 33.29 6.02
N LEU A 325 -7.54 32.09 5.74
CA LEU A 325 -8.76 31.57 6.36
C LEU A 325 -8.64 31.56 7.89
N ALA A 326 -7.56 30.99 8.43
CA ALA A 326 -7.32 30.93 9.87
C ALA A 326 -7.22 32.33 10.52
N THR A 327 -6.53 33.26 9.85
CA THR A 327 -6.36 34.63 10.34
C THR A 327 -7.67 35.41 10.28
N GLN A 328 -8.50 35.18 9.26
CA GLN A 328 -9.82 35.81 9.14
C GLN A 328 -10.75 35.33 10.24
N SER A 329 -10.83 34.02 10.51
CA SER A 329 -11.62 33.47 11.61
C SER A 329 -11.25 34.07 12.97
N LEU A 330 -9.96 34.34 13.20
CA LEU A 330 -9.47 34.99 14.43
C LEU A 330 -9.87 36.46 14.52
N LYS A 331 -9.82 37.20 13.41
CA LYS A 331 -10.22 38.61 13.37
C LYS A 331 -11.71 38.79 13.65
N GLU A 332 -12.56 37.88 13.19
CA GLU A 332 -14.01 37.90 13.43
C GLU A 332 -14.39 37.78 14.91
N LYS A 333 -13.48 37.26 15.76
CA LYS A 333 -13.69 37.15 17.21
C LYS A 333 -13.21 38.35 18.02
N GLU A 334 -12.66 39.38 17.38
CA GLU A 334 -12.23 40.64 18.02
C GLU A 334 -11.26 40.48 19.23
N VAL A 335 -10.48 39.40 19.26
CA VAL A 335 -9.51 39.14 20.32
C VAL A 335 -8.36 40.16 20.28
N LYS A 336 -7.91 40.63 21.45
CA LYS A 336 -6.83 41.61 21.60
C LYS A 336 -5.58 40.94 22.16
N GLY A 337 -4.58 40.78 21.31
CA GLY A 337 -3.30 40.22 21.71
C GLY A 337 -2.40 39.90 20.52
N ALA A 338 -1.13 39.62 20.80
CA ALA A 338 -0.19 39.18 19.78
C ALA A 338 -0.43 37.71 19.44
N ILE A 339 -1.03 37.44 18.29
CA ILE A 339 -1.26 36.08 17.78
C ILE A 339 0.02 35.56 17.15
N ASN A 340 0.51 34.41 17.60
CA ASN A 340 1.69 33.79 17.02
C ASN A 340 1.36 33.10 15.69
N THR A 341 1.59 33.81 14.59
CA THR A 341 1.28 33.36 13.23
C THR A 341 2.13 32.16 12.77
N ASN A 342 3.31 31.96 13.37
CA ASN A 342 4.17 30.83 13.03
C ASN A 342 3.59 29.51 13.58
N LEU A 343 3.00 29.53 14.78
CA LEU A 343 2.33 28.35 15.33
C LEU A 343 1.16 27.90 14.45
N ILE A 344 0.39 28.86 13.91
CA ILE A 344 -0.72 28.56 12.99
C ILE A 344 -0.19 27.95 11.69
N LYS A 345 0.91 28.47 11.13
CA LYS A 345 1.54 27.88 9.93
C LYS A 345 2.01 26.45 10.16
N GLU A 346 2.75 26.20 11.24
CA GLU A 346 3.23 24.86 11.60
C GLU A 346 2.06 23.88 11.82
N ALA A 347 0.93 24.36 12.32
CA ALA A 347 -0.27 23.58 12.48
C ALA A 347 -0.95 23.25 11.15
N ILE A 348 -1.07 24.23 10.25
CA ILE A 348 -1.61 24.01 8.90
C ILE A 348 -0.74 22.99 8.16
N ASP A 349 0.58 23.15 8.18
CA ASP A 349 1.50 22.21 7.53
C ASP A 349 1.30 20.78 8.06
N ARG A 350 1.12 20.62 9.37
CA ARG A 350 0.82 19.32 10.00
C ARG A 350 -0.51 18.74 9.54
N VAL A 351 -1.59 19.53 9.51
CA VAL A 351 -2.91 19.07 9.05
C VAL A 351 -2.86 18.64 7.58
N LEU A 352 -2.10 19.36 6.76
CA LEU A 352 -1.89 19.01 5.35
C LEU A 352 -1.04 17.74 5.17
N GLU A 353 -0.02 17.53 6.01
CA GLU A 353 0.86 16.36 5.98
C GLU A 353 0.19 15.09 6.53
N THR A 354 -0.50 15.17 7.67
CA THR A 354 -1.08 14.00 8.36
C THR A 354 -2.52 13.71 7.95
N GLY A 355 -3.25 14.74 7.50
CA GLY A 355 -4.69 14.67 7.26
C GLY A 355 -5.56 14.71 8.51
N GLU A 356 -4.95 14.84 9.70
CA GLU A 356 -5.67 14.91 10.97
C GLU A 356 -5.97 16.37 11.35
N ASN A 357 -7.12 16.59 11.99
CA ASN A 357 -7.48 17.91 12.53
C ASN A 357 -6.47 18.34 13.61
N ALA A 358 -6.21 19.65 13.71
CA ALA A 358 -5.32 20.19 14.72
C ALA A 358 -6.02 21.29 15.55
N GLU A 359 -5.87 21.22 16.87
CA GLU A 359 -6.23 22.32 17.78
C GLU A 359 -4.97 23.01 18.29
N VAL A 360 -4.93 24.34 18.16
CA VAL A 360 -3.78 25.15 18.57
C VAL A 360 -4.21 26.33 19.42
N ILE A 361 -3.57 26.50 20.58
CA ILE A 361 -3.73 27.70 21.39
C ILE A 361 -2.92 28.83 20.79
N VAL A 362 -3.61 29.88 20.38
CA VAL A 362 -3.02 31.02 19.65
C VAL A 362 -2.87 32.27 20.52
N LEU A 363 -3.61 32.35 21.62
CA LEU A 363 -3.54 33.46 22.56
C LEU A 363 -3.95 33.03 23.98
N ARG A 364 -3.26 33.56 24.99
CA ARG A 364 -3.60 33.41 26.41
C ARG A 364 -3.63 34.79 27.07
N GLY A 365 -4.62 35.03 27.93
CA GLY A 365 -4.69 36.19 28.82
C GLY A 365 -3.66 36.12 29.93
N GLU A 366 -3.35 37.25 30.56
CA GLU A 366 -2.47 37.32 31.73
C GLU A 366 -3.32 37.33 33.00
N ALA A 367 -3.14 36.32 33.86
CA ALA A 367 -3.90 36.26 35.11
C ALA A 367 -3.44 37.35 36.11
N PRO A 368 -4.35 37.94 36.90
CA PRO A 368 -3.98 38.89 37.94
C PRO A 368 -3.23 38.21 39.08
N VAL A 369 -2.28 38.92 39.70
CA VAL A 369 -1.50 38.48 40.85
C VAL A 369 -1.86 39.36 42.05
N LEU A 370 -2.31 38.74 43.14
CA LEU A 370 -2.64 39.44 44.39
C LEU A 370 -1.40 40.12 44.99
N PRO A 371 -1.51 41.33 45.60
CA PRO A 371 -0.42 41.94 46.34
C PRO A 371 0.18 41.02 47.41
N GLY A 372 1.51 40.91 47.42
CA GLY A 372 2.25 40.02 48.31
C GLY A 372 2.33 38.56 47.84
N SER A 373 1.63 38.19 46.78
CA SER A 373 1.61 36.84 46.18
C SER A 373 2.80 36.60 45.24
N ILE A 374 2.89 35.38 44.71
CA ILE A 374 3.94 34.94 43.79
C ILE A 374 3.38 34.95 42.35
N LYS A 375 4.09 35.58 41.43
CA LYS A 375 3.89 35.41 40.00
C LYS A 375 4.67 34.19 39.54
N ILE A 376 3.95 33.16 39.09
CA ILE A 376 4.50 31.97 38.48
C ILE A 376 4.55 32.18 36.97
N THR A 377 5.74 32.10 36.38
CA THR A 377 5.93 32.14 34.92
C THR A 377 6.41 30.77 34.47
N ARG A 378 5.64 30.10 33.60
CA ARG A 378 6.13 28.89 32.93
C ARG A 378 7.14 29.31 31.88
N LEU A 379 8.32 28.68 31.90
CA LEU A 379 9.40 28.94 30.94
C LEU A 379 9.37 27.93 29.78
N ILE A 380 8.72 26.79 29.98
CA ILE A 380 8.52 25.74 28.98
C ILE A 380 7.02 25.51 28.82
N HIS A 381 6.60 25.42 27.57
CA HIS A 381 5.21 25.26 27.18
C HIS A 381 5.05 23.99 26.34
N PRO A 382 3.94 23.27 26.50
CA PRO A 382 3.64 22.16 25.59
C PRO A 382 3.32 22.72 24.19
N LYS A 383 3.53 21.90 23.15
CA LYS A 383 3.23 22.30 21.77
C LYS A 383 1.73 22.33 21.47
N SER A 384 0.95 21.51 22.18
CA SER A 384 -0.53 21.43 22.16
C SER A 384 -1.03 21.03 23.56
N GLU A 385 -2.33 21.11 23.84
CA GLU A 385 -2.85 20.73 25.19
C GLU A 385 -2.63 19.25 25.55
N ASP A 386 -2.65 18.37 24.54
CA ASP A 386 -2.49 16.93 24.75
C ASP A 386 -1.04 16.46 24.72
N GLU A 387 -0.09 17.32 24.31
CA GLU A 387 1.32 16.94 24.24
C GLU A 387 2.04 17.13 25.59
N PRO A 388 2.81 16.12 26.05
CA PRO A 388 3.60 16.23 27.26
C PRO A 388 4.71 17.27 27.14
N VAL A 389 5.01 17.97 28.23
CA VAL A 389 6.15 18.89 28.29
C VAL A 389 7.43 18.08 28.53
N LEU A 390 8.25 17.94 27.48
CA LEU A 390 9.54 17.26 27.55
C LEU A 390 10.66 18.24 27.92
N VAL A 391 11.54 17.83 28.83
CA VAL A 391 12.67 18.64 29.32
C VAL A 391 13.95 17.82 29.35
N TYR A 392 15.08 18.50 29.18
CA TYR A 392 16.40 17.95 29.41
C TYR A 392 16.94 18.40 30.78
N ALA A 393 17.84 17.60 31.35
CA ALA A 393 18.53 18.01 32.57
C ALA A 393 19.24 19.38 32.38
N GLY A 394 18.97 20.31 33.29
CA GLY A 394 19.43 21.70 33.22
C GLY A 394 18.42 22.69 32.67
N ASP A 395 17.31 22.24 32.08
CA ASP A 395 16.26 23.13 31.56
C ASP A 395 15.50 23.80 32.70
N ARG A 396 15.23 25.10 32.55
CA ARG A 396 14.41 25.86 33.51
C ARG A 396 12.93 25.69 33.16
N ILE A 397 12.16 25.11 34.08
CA ILE A 397 10.74 24.79 33.91
C ILE A 397 9.86 26.00 34.26
N LEU A 398 10.12 26.61 35.42
CA LEU A 398 9.32 27.70 35.99
C LEU A 398 10.22 28.81 36.53
N SER A 399 9.72 30.04 36.55
CA SER A 399 10.23 31.10 37.42
C SER A 399 9.15 31.64 38.35
N LEU A 400 9.56 32.02 39.55
CA LEU A 400 8.72 32.53 40.62
C LEU A 400 9.26 33.89 41.04
N ARG A 401 8.40 34.91 40.99
CA ARG A 401 8.74 36.26 41.47
C ARG A 401 7.68 36.72 42.46
N LYS A 402 8.10 37.09 43.66
CA LYS A 402 7.19 37.70 44.64
C LYS A 402 6.89 39.14 44.23
N LEU A 403 5.61 39.51 44.19
CA LEU A 403 5.15 40.84 43.79
C LEU A 403 4.49 41.55 44.97
N PRO A 404 5.20 42.46 45.68
CA PRO A 404 4.64 43.17 46.85
C PRO A 404 3.38 43.96 46.53
N GLU A 405 3.35 44.64 45.37
CA GLU A 405 2.21 45.46 44.92
C GLU A 405 1.17 44.68 44.11
N GLY A 406 1.44 43.40 43.82
CA GLY A 406 0.60 42.59 42.92
C GLY A 406 0.76 43.01 41.46
N GLN A 407 -0.08 42.47 40.59
CA GLN A 407 -0.13 42.83 39.18
C GLN A 407 -1.54 42.63 38.63
N ASN A 408 -2.11 43.63 37.96
CA ASN A 408 -3.36 43.45 37.24
C ASN A 408 -3.13 42.54 36.02
N GLY A 409 -4.08 41.65 35.78
CA GLY A 409 -4.13 40.80 34.60
C GLY A 409 -4.94 41.44 33.49
N HIS A 410 -5.07 40.74 32.37
CA HIS A 410 -6.01 41.05 31.31
C HIS A 410 -6.48 39.77 30.62
N ASP A 411 -7.76 39.74 30.26
CA ASP A 411 -8.31 38.65 29.46
C ASP A 411 -7.93 38.78 27.97
N VAL A 412 -8.33 37.82 27.14
CA VAL A 412 -8.00 37.80 25.69
C VAL A 412 -8.70 38.89 24.88
N PHE A 413 -9.62 39.66 25.47
CA PHE A 413 -10.28 40.82 24.87
C PHE A 413 -9.69 42.15 25.37
N GLY A 414 -8.67 42.09 26.24
CA GLY A 414 -8.01 43.23 26.84
C GLY A 414 -8.78 43.87 28.00
N ASN A 415 -9.78 43.19 28.56
CA ASN A 415 -10.44 43.65 29.79
C ASN A 415 -9.49 43.44 30.97
N ILE A 416 -9.33 44.47 31.81
CA ILE A 416 -8.41 44.43 32.95
C ILE A 416 -9.00 43.56 34.06
N LEU A 417 -8.22 42.57 34.50
CA LEU A 417 -8.52 41.75 35.67
C LEU A 417 -7.80 42.35 36.89
N ILE A 418 -8.54 42.78 37.90
CA ILE A 418 -7.98 43.53 39.04
C ILE A 418 -7.23 42.58 39.99
N SER A 419 -6.01 42.97 40.38
CA SER A 419 -5.14 42.21 41.29
C SER A 419 -5.76 41.90 42.65
N THR A 420 -6.53 42.82 43.23
CA THR A 420 -7.13 42.66 44.57
C THR A 420 -8.25 41.62 44.63
N SER A 421 -8.82 41.23 43.49
CA SER A 421 -9.82 40.15 43.39
C SER A 421 -9.19 38.78 43.11
N ALA A 422 -7.87 38.70 42.96
CA ALA A 422 -7.17 37.44 42.72
C ALA A 422 -7.06 36.61 44.01
N GLN A 423 -6.95 35.29 43.86
CA GLN A 423 -6.63 34.40 44.97
C GLN A 423 -5.11 34.37 45.22
N PRO A 424 -4.67 34.20 46.48
CA PRO A 424 -3.26 33.96 46.77
C PRO A 424 -2.79 32.68 46.06
N VAL A 425 -1.61 32.75 45.45
CA VAL A 425 -1.00 31.63 44.75
C VAL A 425 -0.03 30.96 45.71
N GLU A 426 -0.22 29.66 45.94
CA GLU A 426 0.68 28.86 46.77
C GLU A 426 2.02 28.63 46.08
N ASP A 427 3.08 28.51 46.88
CA ASP A 427 4.41 28.16 46.37
C ASP A 427 4.37 26.71 45.82
N PRO A 428 4.80 26.47 44.57
CA PRO A 428 4.78 25.12 44.01
C PRO A 428 5.61 24.11 44.83
N GLU A 429 4.99 22.97 45.11
CA GLU A 429 5.72 21.82 45.63
C GLU A 429 6.54 21.15 44.53
N TYR A 430 7.63 20.49 44.88
CA TYR A 430 8.46 19.77 43.93
C TYR A 430 9.14 18.56 44.60
N ASP A 431 9.53 17.58 43.79
CA ASP A 431 10.31 16.43 44.26
C ASP A 431 11.82 16.58 43.94
N GLU A 432 12.59 15.54 44.24
CA GLU A 432 14.04 15.51 44.03
C GLU A 432 14.50 15.61 42.57
N THR A 433 13.58 15.49 41.61
CA THR A 433 13.87 15.60 40.16
C THR A 433 13.97 17.06 39.70
N ILE A 434 13.67 18.02 40.57
CA ILE A 434 13.72 19.46 40.30
C ILE A 434 14.65 20.14 41.31
N ALA A 435 15.51 21.03 40.82
CA ALA A 435 16.32 21.93 41.63
C ALA A 435 15.62 23.28 41.75
N ARG A 436 15.64 23.86 42.95
CA ARG A 436 15.13 25.21 43.21
C ARG A 436 16.32 26.13 43.53
N GLU A 437 16.47 27.19 42.74
CA GLU A 437 17.56 28.17 42.91
C GLU A 437 17.03 29.60 42.86
N THR A 438 17.43 30.44 43.81
CA THR A 438 17.03 31.86 43.83
C THR A 438 18.21 32.73 43.39
N VAL A 439 18.02 33.48 42.30
CA VAL A 439 19.01 34.39 41.73
C VAL A 439 18.36 35.76 41.54
N GLY A 440 18.91 36.79 42.19
CA GLY A 440 18.45 38.18 41.99
C GLY A 440 16.99 38.45 42.41
N GLY A 441 16.46 37.70 43.39
CA GLY A 441 15.08 37.85 43.86
C GLY A 441 14.03 37.09 43.03
N GLU A 442 14.46 36.36 42.01
CA GLU A 442 13.62 35.43 41.24
C GLU A 442 14.07 33.99 41.52
N THR A 443 13.11 33.09 41.70
CA THR A 443 13.38 31.68 41.99
C THR A 443 13.07 30.83 40.77
N PHE A 444 14.03 30.02 40.34
CA PHE A 444 13.91 29.14 39.18
C PHE A 444 13.78 27.68 39.60
N PHE A 445 12.90 26.96 38.93
CA PHE A 445 12.77 25.51 39.03
C PHE A 445 13.45 24.90 37.81
N THR A 446 14.52 24.14 38.03
CA THR A 446 15.37 23.58 36.98
C THR A 446 15.31 22.06 37.02
N ALA A 447 15.10 21.41 35.88
CA ALA A 447 15.08 19.95 35.79
C ALA A 447 16.46 19.37 36.17
N ARG A 448 16.50 18.44 37.13
CA ARG A 448 17.72 17.68 37.46
C ARG A 448 17.93 16.47 36.56
N VAL A 449 16.83 15.96 36.01
CA VAL A 449 16.81 14.80 35.11
C VAL A 449 16.07 15.15 33.82
N SER A 450 16.40 14.46 32.74
CA SER A 450 15.66 14.56 31.48
C SER A 450 14.38 13.72 31.55
N GLY A 451 13.28 14.17 30.94
CA GLY A 451 12.02 13.43 30.96
C GLY A 451 10.79 14.27 30.66
N GLU A 452 9.65 13.81 31.15
CA GLU A 452 8.34 14.46 31.01
C GLU A 452 7.96 15.19 32.31
N VAL A 453 7.65 16.48 32.23
CA VAL A 453 7.17 17.25 33.39
C VAL A 453 5.75 16.81 33.75
N ARG A 454 5.58 16.35 34.99
CA ARG A 454 4.29 15.98 35.57
C ARG A 454 3.89 16.94 36.67
N VAL A 455 2.64 17.38 36.61
CA VAL A 455 2.02 18.25 37.62
C VAL A 455 0.82 17.52 38.21
N THR A 456 0.83 17.29 39.51
CA THR A 456 -0.31 16.68 40.24
C THR A 456 -0.70 17.60 41.38
N GLY A 457 -1.86 18.25 41.27
CA GLY A 457 -2.22 19.35 42.15
C GLY A 457 -1.25 20.52 41.98
N ASN A 458 -0.53 20.88 43.05
CA ASN A 458 0.52 21.91 43.04
C ASN A 458 1.94 21.34 43.02
N ARG A 459 2.11 20.01 42.87
CA ARG A 459 3.42 19.34 42.92
C ARG A 459 3.98 19.09 41.53
N TYR A 460 5.18 19.58 41.28
CA TYR A 460 5.95 19.40 40.05
C TYR A 460 6.97 18.26 40.19
N SER A 461 7.11 17.46 39.15
CA SER A 461 8.09 16.37 39.05
C SER A 461 8.48 16.14 37.59
N VAL A 462 9.59 15.46 37.34
CA VAL A 462 10.02 15.04 36.01
C VAL A 462 10.08 13.52 35.96
N ALA A 463 9.16 12.91 35.20
CA ALA A 463 9.15 11.49 34.93
C ALA A 463 10.24 11.15 33.90
N ASN A 464 11.36 10.62 34.39
CA ASN A 464 12.50 10.23 33.56
C ASN A 464 12.25 8.96 32.74
N THR A 465 11.28 8.11 33.11
CA THR A 465 10.97 6.87 32.38
C THR A 465 9.59 6.94 31.73
N LYS A 466 9.52 6.54 30.45
CA LYS A 466 8.28 6.39 29.69
C LYS A 466 8.12 4.95 29.23
N SER A 467 6.95 4.36 29.45
CA SER A 467 6.61 3.02 28.98
C SER A 467 5.57 3.09 27.85
N ILE A 468 5.82 2.38 26.76
CA ILE A 468 4.95 2.29 25.58
C ILE A 468 4.60 0.82 25.38
N THR A 469 3.31 0.50 25.38
CA THR A 469 2.82 -0.89 25.38
C THR A 469 2.16 -1.29 24.07
N CYS A 470 2.57 -0.68 22.95
CA CYS A 470 2.11 -0.99 21.62
C CYS A 470 3.30 -1.14 20.65
N ASP A 471 3.03 -1.73 19.49
CA ASP A 471 3.99 -1.83 18.40
C ASP A 471 4.19 -0.45 17.75
N ILE A 472 5.42 -0.19 17.29
CA ILE A 472 5.78 1.05 16.62
C ILE A 472 5.67 0.84 15.12
N ASP A 473 4.63 1.39 14.51
CA ASP A 473 4.22 1.19 13.13
C ASP A 473 3.91 2.50 12.40
N GLU A 474 3.26 2.39 11.24
CA GLU A 474 2.90 3.56 10.44
C GLU A 474 2.00 4.54 11.18
N LYS A 475 1.10 4.03 12.04
CA LYS A 475 0.13 4.83 12.80
C LYS A 475 0.74 5.49 14.01
N THR A 476 1.61 4.79 14.74
CA THR A 476 2.26 5.37 15.93
C THR A 476 3.33 6.40 15.57
N GLY A 477 3.95 6.28 14.40
CA GLY A 477 5.06 7.13 13.99
C GLY A 477 6.35 6.86 14.75
N ASP A 478 7.31 7.77 14.59
CA ASP A 478 8.63 7.71 15.22
C ASP A 478 8.58 8.23 16.67
N ILE A 479 9.39 7.65 17.56
CA ILE A 479 9.42 8.02 18.97
C ILE A 479 10.77 8.62 19.34
N ILE A 480 10.72 9.78 19.98
CA ILE A 480 11.87 10.45 20.57
C ILE A 480 11.52 10.82 22.00
N PHE A 481 12.31 10.32 22.96
CA PHE A 481 12.10 10.62 24.38
C PHE A 481 13.44 10.94 25.06
N PRO A 482 13.55 12.04 25.84
CA PRO A 482 14.83 12.51 26.37
C PRO A 482 15.35 11.70 27.57
N GLY A 483 14.53 10.84 28.18
CA GLY A 483 14.93 9.97 29.29
C GLY A 483 14.99 8.49 28.90
N ASN A 484 14.68 7.62 29.87
CA ASN A 484 14.58 6.17 29.71
C ASN A 484 13.29 5.76 29.00
N LEU A 485 13.39 4.87 28.03
CA LEU A 485 12.25 4.40 27.23
C LEU A 485 12.11 2.88 27.34
N GLU A 486 10.93 2.42 27.76
CA GLU A 486 10.56 1.02 27.80
C GLU A 486 9.48 0.72 26.76
N LEU A 487 9.83 -0.04 25.74
CA LEU A 487 8.93 -0.47 24.68
C LEU A 487 8.53 -1.93 24.89
N VAL A 488 7.25 -2.15 25.19
CA VAL A 488 6.61 -3.46 25.21
C VAL A 488 5.90 -3.67 23.88
N GLY A 489 6.68 -4.00 22.85
CA GLY A 489 6.21 -4.13 21.47
C GLY A 489 7.36 -4.32 20.48
N ASN A 490 7.01 -4.39 19.20
CA ASN A 490 7.94 -4.51 18.08
C ASN A 490 8.14 -3.16 17.39
N ILE A 491 9.25 -3.02 16.65
CA ILE A 491 9.50 -1.86 15.80
C ILE A 491 9.40 -2.29 14.33
N ALA A 492 8.39 -1.80 13.63
CA ALA A 492 8.16 -2.07 12.21
C ALA A 492 9.25 -1.45 11.32
N SER A 493 9.33 -1.91 10.08
CA SER A 493 10.32 -1.42 9.11
C SER A 493 10.12 0.06 8.80
N GLY A 494 11.21 0.82 8.65
CA GLY A 494 11.14 2.25 8.31
C GLY A 494 10.70 3.16 9.46
N ARG A 495 10.71 2.66 10.71
CA ARG A 495 10.48 3.46 11.93
C ARG A 495 11.76 3.78 12.68
N SER A 496 11.72 4.79 13.52
CA SER A 496 12.80 5.16 14.43
C SER A 496 12.35 5.34 15.88
N VAL A 497 13.12 4.77 16.81
CA VAL A 497 12.91 4.88 18.25
C VAL A 497 14.21 5.37 18.88
N LYS A 498 14.17 6.52 19.55
CA LYS A 498 15.33 7.21 20.13
C LYS A 498 15.09 7.52 21.60
N ALA A 499 15.94 7.00 22.48
CA ALA A 499 15.98 7.31 23.90
C ALA A 499 17.19 8.21 24.23
N GLY A 500 16.98 9.23 25.05
CA GLY A 500 18.03 10.12 25.55
C GLY A 500 18.85 9.51 26.69
N GLU A 501 18.42 8.37 27.24
CA GLU A 501 19.22 7.55 28.17
C GLU A 501 19.19 6.07 27.74
N LYS A 502 18.51 5.17 28.46
CA LYS A 502 18.43 3.73 28.17
C LYS A 502 17.19 3.40 27.37
N LEU A 503 17.33 2.47 26.44
CA LEU A 503 16.23 1.92 25.64
C LEU A 503 16.07 0.43 25.95
N LYS A 504 14.91 0.05 26.47
CA LYS A 504 14.54 -1.35 26.72
C LYS A 504 13.42 -1.76 25.79
N ILE A 505 13.61 -2.83 25.02
CA ILE A 505 12.63 -3.34 24.05
C ILE A 505 12.35 -4.81 24.37
N THR A 506 11.11 -5.17 24.65
CA THR A 506 10.75 -6.58 24.90
C THR A 506 10.56 -7.38 23.61
N GLY A 507 10.17 -6.72 22.51
CA GLY A 507 9.96 -7.33 21.21
C GLY A 507 11.20 -7.33 20.31
N SER A 508 10.96 -7.36 19.01
CA SER A 508 11.99 -7.35 17.97
C SER A 508 11.90 -6.13 17.06
N ALA A 509 12.98 -5.83 16.36
CA ALA A 509 13.05 -4.75 15.38
C ALA A 509 13.20 -5.32 13.96
N ALA A 510 12.49 -4.73 13.00
CA ALA A 510 12.67 -5.03 11.58
C ALA A 510 13.77 -4.12 10.97
N ALA A 511 13.60 -3.69 9.71
CA ALA A 511 14.52 -2.75 9.07
C ALA A 511 14.29 -1.32 9.60
N SER A 512 14.64 -1.08 10.87
CA SER A 512 14.36 0.15 11.64
C SER A 512 15.58 0.65 12.41
N LEU A 513 15.45 1.83 13.03
CA LEU A 513 16.48 2.43 13.90
C LEU A 513 16.08 2.34 15.37
N ALA A 514 16.87 1.65 16.18
CA ALA A 514 16.80 1.67 17.64
C ALA A 514 18.04 2.38 18.20
N TYR A 515 17.86 3.54 18.83
CA TYR A 515 18.93 4.40 19.30
C TYR A 515 18.81 4.73 20.80
N ALA A 516 19.94 4.69 21.50
CA ALA A 516 20.05 5.16 22.88
C ALA A 516 21.36 5.91 23.12
N GLU A 517 21.31 6.97 23.92
CA GLU A 517 22.52 7.67 24.38
C GLU A 517 23.33 6.82 25.37
N ASP A 518 22.69 6.06 26.25
CA ASP A 518 23.37 5.16 27.20
C ASP A 518 23.45 3.75 26.61
N SER A 519 22.41 2.92 26.81
CA SER A 519 22.43 1.50 26.43
C SER A 519 21.13 1.05 25.77
N VAL A 520 21.23 0.12 24.82
CA VAL A 520 20.06 -0.59 24.25
C VAL A 520 20.02 -2.03 24.76
N HIS A 521 18.90 -2.40 25.39
CA HIS A 521 18.60 -3.78 25.78
C HIS A 521 17.36 -4.26 25.02
N MET A 522 17.50 -5.32 24.23
CA MET A 522 16.42 -5.89 23.42
C MET A 522 16.30 -7.38 23.72
N ASN A 523 15.17 -7.81 24.29
CA ASN A 523 14.92 -9.23 24.54
C ASN A 523 14.79 -10.03 23.24
N GLY A 524 14.27 -9.41 22.19
CA GLY A 524 14.27 -9.97 20.85
C GLY A 524 15.59 -9.72 20.11
N GLY A 525 15.47 -9.43 18.83
CA GLY A 525 16.60 -9.12 17.98
C GLY A 525 16.21 -8.24 16.81
N ILE A 526 17.15 -8.04 15.89
CA ILE A 526 16.92 -7.20 14.72
C ILE A 526 17.05 -7.98 13.42
N LYS A 527 16.05 -7.86 12.55
CA LYS A 527 16.09 -8.32 11.16
C LYS A 527 16.20 -7.11 10.24
N GLY A 528 17.44 -6.71 9.94
CA GLY A 528 17.72 -5.39 9.37
C GLY A 528 17.56 -5.26 7.86
N ALA A 529 17.57 -6.36 7.10
CA ALA A 529 17.54 -6.35 5.62
C ALA A 529 18.55 -5.36 4.99
N GLY A 530 19.73 -5.21 5.59
CA GLY A 530 20.82 -4.32 5.17
C GLY A 530 20.66 -2.84 5.57
N ARG A 531 19.53 -2.46 6.18
CA ARG A 531 19.22 -1.08 6.57
C ARG A 531 18.95 -0.88 8.05
N GLY A 532 18.42 -1.90 8.74
CA GLY A 532 18.16 -1.85 10.18
C GLY A 532 19.42 -1.65 11.00
N THR A 533 19.33 -0.78 12.00
CA THR A 533 20.45 -0.31 12.82
C THR A 533 20.07 -0.28 14.29
N VAL A 534 20.89 -0.90 15.13
CA VAL A 534 20.85 -0.73 16.60
C VAL A 534 22.09 0.04 17.00
N TRP A 535 21.92 1.17 17.67
CA TRP A 535 23.02 2.05 18.04
C TRP A 535 22.90 2.54 19.49
N ALA A 536 23.95 2.32 20.28
CA ALA A 536 24.12 2.91 21.61
C ALA A 536 25.47 3.62 21.72
N LYS A 537 25.60 4.70 22.50
CA LYS A 537 26.95 5.25 22.78
C LYS A 537 27.71 4.42 23.80
N ARG A 538 27.04 3.72 24.71
CA ARG A 538 27.67 2.75 25.61
C ARG A 538 27.43 1.33 25.13
N GLU A 539 26.52 0.60 25.75
CA GLU A 539 26.42 -0.85 25.64
C GLU A 539 25.18 -1.30 24.85
N ILE A 540 25.29 -2.45 24.17
CA ILE A 540 24.16 -3.10 23.50
C ILE A 540 24.05 -4.53 24.01
N HIS A 541 22.84 -4.95 24.39
CA HIS A 541 22.52 -6.34 24.67
C HIS A 541 21.26 -6.76 23.89
N ILE A 542 21.42 -7.72 22.99
CA ILE A 542 20.33 -8.26 22.16
C ILE A 542 20.41 -9.80 22.10
N THR A 543 19.30 -10.47 21.79
CA THR A 543 19.31 -11.94 21.68
C THR A 543 19.87 -12.41 20.33
N TRP A 544 19.52 -11.74 19.23
CA TRP A 544 19.97 -12.12 17.88
C TRP A 544 20.01 -10.91 16.92
N ALA A 545 20.78 -11.03 15.85
CA ALA A 545 20.85 -10.03 14.78
C ALA A 545 21.03 -10.71 13.41
N GLU A 546 20.26 -10.24 12.42
CA GLU A 546 20.27 -10.74 11.05
C GLU A 546 20.33 -9.57 10.05
N ASN A 547 21.36 -9.57 9.18
CA ASN A 547 21.54 -8.58 8.11
C ASN A 547 21.32 -7.13 8.60
N ALA A 548 21.95 -6.77 9.73
CA ALA A 548 21.76 -5.51 10.43
C ALA A 548 23.09 -4.83 10.79
N ARG A 549 23.03 -3.55 11.17
CA ARG A 549 24.17 -2.79 11.71
C ARG A 549 24.04 -2.66 13.23
N ILE A 550 25.04 -3.13 13.98
CA ILE A 550 25.07 -3.03 15.44
C ILE A 550 26.27 -2.19 15.83
N LEU A 551 26.03 -1.01 16.39
CA LEU A 551 27.05 0.01 16.65
C LEU A 551 27.04 0.37 18.14
N ALA A 552 28.14 0.13 18.85
CA ALA A 552 28.26 0.50 20.26
C ALA A 552 29.60 1.21 20.52
N GLY A 553 29.61 2.22 21.39
CA GLY A 553 30.87 2.81 21.85
C GLY A 553 31.60 1.95 22.89
N GLN A 554 30.87 1.09 23.60
CA GLN A 554 31.40 0.10 24.56
C GLN A 554 30.97 -1.32 24.14
N ALA A 555 30.89 -2.26 25.09
CA ALA A 555 30.72 -3.68 24.81
C ALA A 555 29.38 -4.00 24.12
N ILE A 556 29.40 -5.04 23.27
CA ILE A 556 28.20 -5.59 22.63
C ILE A 556 28.05 -7.03 23.10
N ARG A 557 26.84 -7.38 23.54
CA ARG A 557 26.44 -8.75 23.88
C ARG A 557 25.34 -9.22 22.93
N ILE A 558 25.59 -10.31 22.23
CA ILE A 558 24.59 -10.99 21.39
C ILE A 558 24.45 -12.42 21.89
N ASP A 559 23.30 -12.80 22.45
CA ASP A 559 23.21 -14.08 23.16
C ASP A 559 23.24 -15.31 22.25
N LYS A 560 22.53 -15.29 21.11
CA LYS A 560 22.31 -16.50 20.29
C LYS A 560 22.98 -16.47 18.92
N PHE A 561 22.55 -15.56 18.04
CA PHE A 561 22.97 -15.59 16.62
C PHE A 561 23.30 -14.20 16.09
N CYS A 562 24.39 -14.11 15.34
CA CYS A 562 24.76 -12.93 14.57
C CYS A 562 25.01 -13.36 13.12
N PHE A 563 24.07 -13.05 12.22
CA PHE A 563 24.10 -13.50 10.83
C PHE A 563 24.25 -12.34 9.87
N GLN A 564 25.31 -12.31 9.06
CA GLN A 564 25.58 -11.31 8.02
C GLN A 564 25.46 -9.85 8.51
N CYS A 565 25.90 -9.58 9.74
CA CYS A 565 25.80 -8.24 10.32
C CYS A 565 27.07 -7.41 10.13
N THR A 566 26.92 -6.09 10.20
CA THR A 566 28.05 -5.18 10.42
C THR A 566 28.06 -4.81 11.89
N VAL A 567 29.04 -5.31 12.64
CA VAL A 567 29.16 -5.07 14.08
C VAL A 567 30.36 -4.19 14.34
N LYS A 568 30.18 -3.14 15.14
CA LYS A 568 31.26 -2.22 15.49
C LYS A 568 31.23 -1.86 16.96
N THR A 569 32.31 -2.16 17.66
CA THR A 569 32.51 -1.83 19.06
C THR A 569 33.95 -1.38 19.31
N ASN A 570 34.12 -0.45 20.25
CA ASN A 570 35.41 -0.05 20.77
C ASN A 570 35.86 -0.83 22.02
N GLU A 571 35.10 -1.87 22.36
CA GLU A 571 35.38 -2.81 23.45
C GLU A 571 35.35 -4.22 22.88
N GLN A 572 34.66 -5.16 23.54
CA GLN A 572 34.57 -6.57 23.18
C GLN A 572 33.17 -6.92 22.66
N LEU A 573 33.09 -7.83 21.68
CA LEU A 573 31.85 -8.52 21.31
C LEU A 573 31.78 -9.86 22.05
N LEU A 574 30.71 -10.07 22.82
CA LEU A 574 30.48 -11.26 23.63
C LEU A 574 29.28 -12.05 23.10
N MET A 575 29.50 -13.30 22.72
CA MET A 575 28.48 -14.26 22.31
C MET A 575 28.65 -15.59 23.05
N LYS A 576 28.37 -15.56 24.36
CA LYS A 576 28.50 -16.73 25.26
C LYS A 576 27.20 -17.51 25.49
N GLY A 577 26.09 -17.08 24.90
CA GLY A 577 24.83 -17.82 25.04
C GLY A 577 24.85 -19.11 24.21
N VAL A 578 23.87 -19.97 24.44
CA VAL A 578 23.69 -21.20 23.65
C VAL A 578 22.67 -20.92 22.54
N PRO A 579 23.03 -21.04 21.25
CA PRO A 579 24.27 -21.62 20.72
C PRO A 579 25.45 -20.65 20.46
N GLY A 580 25.28 -19.32 20.51
CA GLY A 580 26.39 -18.36 20.49
C GLY A 580 27.20 -18.32 19.18
N VAL A 581 26.51 -18.28 18.04
CA VAL A 581 27.11 -18.48 16.71
C VAL A 581 27.22 -17.17 15.94
N LEU A 582 28.43 -16.88 15.43
CA LEU A 582 28.71 -15.76 14.54
C LEU A 582 28.90 -16.26 13.10
N LEU A 583 28.05 -15.82 12.18
CA LEU A 583 27.96 -16.32 10.81
C LEU A 583 27.97 -15.17 9.78
N GLY A 584 29.13 -14.88 9.21
CA GLY A 584 29.24 -13.91 8.12
C GLY A 584 29.11 -12.45 8.54
N GLY A 585 29.60 -11.56 7.68
CA GLY A 585 29.56 -10.12 7.89
C GLY A 585 30.92 -9.51 8.21
N ASN A 586 30.90 -8.28 8.71
CA ASN A 586 32.08 -7.48 9.03
C ASN A 586 32.02 -7.02 10.50
N ILE A 587 32.96 -7.50 11.30
CA ILE A 587 32.99 -7.27 12.73
C ILE A 587 34.26 -6.52 13.06
N ARG A 588 34.12 -5.39 13.72
CA ARG A 588 35.23 -4.56 14.17
C ARG A 588 35.11 -4.39 15.68
N ALA A 589 36.02 -4.98 16.43
CA ALA A 589 36.01 -4.96 17.88
C ALA A 589 37.41 -4.66 18.43
N THR A 590 37.59 -3.52 19.11
CA THR A 590 38.93 -3.08 19.55
C THR A 590 39.61 -4.10 20.46
N LYS A 591 38.89 -4.68 21.44
CA LYS A 591 39.42 -5.73 22.33
C LYS A 591 39.19 -7.15 21.82
N GLY A 592 38.64 -7.29 20.61
CA GLY A 592 38.36 -8.57 19.97
C GLY A 592 37.01 -9.16 20.36
N ILE A 593 36.87 -10.48 20.23
CA ILE A 593 35.58 -11.18 20.34
C ILE A 593 35.70 -12.47 21.16
N GLU A 594 34.63 -12.84 21.87
CA GLU A 594 34.48 -14.15 22.49
C GLU A 594 33.18 -14.78 22.01
N VAL A 595 33.28 -15.92 21.33
CA VAL A 595 32.15 -16.58 20.68
C VAL A 595 32.22 -18.09 20.89
N MET A 596 31.08 -18.76 20.88
CA MET A 596 31.05 -20.23 20.93
C MET A 596 31.50 -20.80 19.58
N GLU A 597 30.85 -20.38 18.51
CA GLU A 597 31.15 -20.83 17.15
C GLU A 597 31.40 -19.65 16.21
N LEU A 598 32.43 -19.76 15.38
CA LEU A 598 32.85 -18.72 14.47
C LEU A 598 32.91 -19.21 13.02
N GLY A 599 32.10 -18.61 12.15
CA GLY A 599 32.02 -18.97 10.74
C GLY A 599 31.09 -20.14 10.46
N SER A 600 31.05 -20.60 9.22
CA SER A 600 30.16 -21.67 8.76
C SER A 600 30.92 -22.68 7.92
N ALA A 601 30.55 -23.97 8.02
CA ALA A 601 31.01 -25.01 7.10
C ALA A 601 30.69 -24.71 5.62
N LYS A 602 29.66 -23.89 5.34
CA LYS A 602 29.30 -23.43 3.99
C LYS A 602 30.12 -22.23 3.49
N THR A 603 31.25 -21.91 4.16
CA THR A 603 32.19 -20.85 3.78
C THR A 603 31.54 -19.47 3.57
N ILE A 604 30.67 -19.06 4.48
CA ILE A 604 30.12 -17.71 4.47
C ILE A 604 31.23 -16.74 4.90
N ARG A 605 31.59 -15.80 4.02
CA ARG A 605 32.65 -14.82 4.26
C ARG A 605 32.42 -14.07 5.57
N THR A 606 33.30 -14.28 6.53
CA THR A 606 33.29 -13.65 7.86
C THR A 606 34.60 -12.91 8.03
N SER A 607 34.55 -11.59 8.21
CA SER A 607 35.72 -10.74 8.40
C SER A 607 35.69 -10.13 9.79
N ILE A 608 36.77 -10.32 10.56
CA ILE A 608 36.89 -9.76 11.90
C ILE A 608 38.16 -8.93 11.98
N SER A 609 38.01 -7.64 12.29
CA SER A 609 39.10 -6.73 12.61
C SER A 609 39.18 -6.54 14.13
N PHE A 610 40.37 -6.65 14.70
CA PHE A 610 40.61 -6.41 16.12
C PHE A 610 41.93 -5.68 16.42
N GLY A 611 42.05 -5.11 17.63
CA GLY A 611 43.28 -4.51 18.14
C GLY A 611 43.49 -3.04 17.82
N GLN A 612 42.55 -2.36 17.16
CA GLN A 612 42.63 -0.92 16.85
C GLN A 612 41.35 -0.19 17.26
N ASN A 613 41.42 1.14 17.43
CA ASN A 613 40.26 1.96 17.78
C ASN A 613 39.40 2.28 16.55
N TYR A 614 38.26 1.62 16.40
CA TYR A 614 37.47 1.75 15.18
C TYR A 614 36.62 3.02 15.12
N LEU A 615 36.35 3.70 16.24
CA LEU A 615 35.78 5.06 16.21
C LEU A 615 36.76 6.07 15.60
N VAL A 616 38.07 5.88 15.77
CA VAL A 616 39.09 6.69 15.08
C VAL A 616 39.03 6.41 13.57
N SER A 617 38.91 5.14 13.16
CA SER A 617 38.69 4.78 11.76
C SER A 617 37.45 5.45 11.13
N ASP A 618 36.33 5.57 11.85
CA ASP A 618 35.17 6.32 11.35
C ASP A 618 35.46 7.80 11.18
N LYS A 619 36.17 8.41 12.14
CA LYS A 619 36.56 9.82 12.06
C LYS A 619 37.49 10.06 10.87
N ILE A 620 38.38 9.12 10.56
CA ILE A 620 39.23 9.15 9.36
C ILE A 620 38.33 9.13 8.13
N GLU A 621 37.44 8.15 8.01
CA GLU A 621 36.58 7.99 6.84
C GLU A 621 35.68 9.22 6.60
N VAL A 622 35.08 9.78 7.64
CA VAL A 622 34.27 11.01 7.56
C VAL A 622 35.13 12.20 7.10
N SER A 623 36.32 12.36 7.68
CA SER A 623 37.22 13.46 7.33
C SER A 623 37.77 13.33 5.91
N GLU A 624 38.04 12.11 5.44
CA GLU A 624 38.49 11.83 4.07
C GLU A 624 37.37 12.09 3.05
N ARG A 625 36.13 11.71 3.35
CA ARG A 625 34.96 12.05 2.51
C ARG A 625 34.76 13.56 2.42
N GLU A 626 34.93 14.29 3.52
CA GLU A 626 34.85 15.76 3.54
C GLU A 626 35.97 16.38 2.69
N LEU A 627 37.20 15.86 2.78
CA LEU A 627 38.32 16.29 1.93
C LEU A 627 38.01 16.13 0.44
N GLU A 628 37.40 15.01 0.05
CA GLU A 628 37.03 14.77 -1.35
C GLU A 628 35.90 15.71 -1.82
N GLN A 629 34.91 15.98 -0.97
CA GLN A 629 33.87 16.98 -1.29
C GLN A 629 34.44 18.38 -1.48
N ILE A 630 35.38 18.78 -0.62
CA ILE A 630 36.07 20.06 -0.74
C ILE A 630 36.87 20.11 -2.04
N ARG A 631 37.59 19.04 -2.38
CA ARG A 631 38.34 18.92 -3.63
C ARG A 631 37.45 19.15 -4.85
N VAL A 632 36.34 18.42 -4.96
CA VAL A 632 35.37 18.56 -6.06
C VAL A 632 34.77 19.97 -6.11
N THR A 633 34.50 20.58 -4.95
CA THR A 633 33.97 21.95 -4.88
C THR A 633 34.98 22.98 -5.35
N VAL A 634 36.26 22.82 -4.99
CA VAL A 634 37.35 23.69 -5.45
C VAL A 634 37.53 23.58 -6.97
N GLU A 635 37.49 22.37 -7.53
CA GLU A 635 37.55 22.16 -9.00
C GLU A 635 36.40 22.88 -9.73
N LYS A 636 35.18 22.84 -9.18
CA LYS A 636 34.04 23.59 -9.72
C LYS A 636 34.22 25.10 -9.64
N LEU A 637 34.72 25.60 -8.50
CA LEU A 637 35.00 27.03 -8.33
C LEU A 637 36.08 27.50 -9.30
N ASP A 638 37.08 26.67 -9.57
CA ASP A 638 38.14 26.99 -10.52
C ASP A 638 37.60 27.10 -11.95
N ALA A 639 36.75 26.17 -12.37
CA ALA A 639 36.06 26.26 -13.65
C ALA A 639 35.12 27.49 -13.74
N GLU A 640 34.44 27.86 -12.66
CA GLU A 640 33.58 29.07 -12.62
C GLU A 640 34.42 30.35 -12.67
N MET A 641 35.57 30.37 -11.99
CA MET A 641 36.52 31.48 -12.02
C MET A 641 37.15 31.66 -13.41
N GLU A 642 37.48 30.58 -14.13
CA GLU A 642 37.98 30.64 -15.51
C GLU A 642 36.94 31.21 -16.49
N ARG A 643 35.65 30.93 -16.26
CA ARG A 643 34.53 31.44 -17.08
C ARG A 643 34.12 32.87 -16.71
N THR A 644 34.53 33.38 -15.55
CA THR A 644 34.14 34.69 -15.04
C THR A 644 35.19 35.75 -15.41
N PRO A 645 34.82 36.81 -16.14
CA PRO A 645 35.76 37.87 -16.48
C PRO A 645 36.34 38.54 -15.22
N PRO A 646 37.63 38.95 -15.22
CA PRO A 646 38.28 39.54 -14.06
C PRO A 646 37.71 40.90 -13.62
N THR A 647 36.88 41.54 -14.45
CA THR A 647 36.14 42.77 -14.17
C THR A 647 34.83 42.56 -13.40
N ASN A 648 34.36 41.32 -13.26
CA ASN A 648 33.11 41.01 -12.56
C ASN A 648 33.35 40.96 -11.04
N PRO A 649 32.62 41.74 -10.20
CA PRO A 649 32.79 41.74 -8.75
C PRO A 649 32.59 40.37 -8.10
N LYS A 650 31.83 39.47 -8.75
CA LYS A 650 31.62 38.08 -8.32
C LYS A 650 32.94 37.29 -8.22
N ILE A 651 33.98 37.66 -8.97
CA ILE A 651 35.28 36.95 -8.93
C ILE A 651 35.97 37.06 -7.57
N HIS A 652 35.78 38.17 -6.85
CA HIS A 652 36.32 38.36 -5.50
C HIS A 652 35.62 37.46 -4.48
N GLU A 653 34.32 37.27 -4.62
CA GLU A 653 33.55 36.36 -3.78
C GLU A 653 33.95 34.89 -4.01
N LEU A 654 34.11 34.49 -5.27
CA LEU A 654 34.58 33.15 -5.64
C LEU A 654 35.99 32.88 -5.08
N ARG A 655 36.91 33.84 -5.20
CA ARG A 655 38.27 33.75 -4.61
C ARG A 655 38.24 33.63 -3.09
N ARG A 656 37.40 34.41 -2.41
CA ARG A 656 37.25 34.34 -0.94
C ARG A 656 36.75 32.95 -0.51
N LYS A 657 35.72 32.44 -1.19
CA LYS A 657 35.16 31.10 -0.93
C LYS A 657 36.18 29.99 -1.20
N LYS A 658 36.95 30.10 -2.30
CA LYS A 658 38.06 29.18 -2.59
C LYS A 658 39.12 29.19 -1.48
N LEU A 659 39.56 30.37 -1.05
CA LEU A 659 40.57 30.51 0.00
C LEU A 659 40.10 29.90 1.33
N GLU A 660 38.83 30.08 1.70
CA GLU A 660 38.23 29.48 2.89
C GLU A 660 38.25 27.95 2.83
N LEU A 661 37.84 27.37 1.69
CA LEU A 661 37.85 25.93 1.46
C LEU A 661 39.27 25.35 1.49
N LEU A 662 40.27 26.04 0.93
CA LEU A 662 41.67 25.61 0.98
C LEU A 662 42.22 25.60 2.41
N LYS A 663 41.93 26.64 3.21
CA LYS A 663 42.29 26.66 4.64
C LYS A 663 41.64 25.52 5.41
N ARG A 664 40.37 25.20 5.12
CA ARG A 664 39.67 24.07 5.72
C ARG A 664 40.29 22.73 5.29
N LYS A 665 40.66 22.58 4.01
CA LYS A 665 41.36 21.41 3.47
C LYS A 665 42.67 21.14 4.19
N GLU A 666 43.51 22.16 4.40
CA GLU A 666 44.78 22.02 5.13
C GLU A 666 44.56 21.52 6.56
N LYS A 667 43.63 22.15 7.30
CA LYS A 667 43.28 21.72 8.67
C LYS A 667 42.79 20.28 8.73
N LEU A 668 41.91 19.88 7.80
CA LEU A 668 41.40 18.51 7.72
C LEU A 668 42.50 17.52 7.33
N THR A 669 43.42 17.90 6.46
CA THR A 669 44.55 17.05 6.06
C THR A 669 45.44 16.72 7.25
N VAL A 670 45.79 17.73 8.06
CA VAL A 670 46.54 17.55 9.30
C VAL A 670 45.75 16.67 10.28
N ARG A 671 44.45 16.91 10.43
CA ARG A 671 43.58 16.08 11.28
C ARG A 671 43.55 14.62 10.85
N VAL A 672 43.44 14.34 9.56
CA VAL A 672 43.47 12.97 9.02
C VAL A 672 44.80 12.30 9.31
N PHE A 673 45.92 13.02 9.13
CA PHE A 673 47.25 12.49 9.47
C PHE A 673 47.34 12.10 10.96
N THR A 674 46.93 12.99 11.87
CA THR A 674 46.93 12.71 13.32
C THR A 674 46.00 11.55 13.68
N LEU A 675 44.82 11.46 13.05
CA LEU A 675 43.90 10.34 13.30
C LEU A 675 44.47 9.01 12.80
N LYS A 676 45.18 8.99 11.66
CA LYS A 676 45.85 7.78 11.15
C LYS A 676 46.94 7.31 12.11
N GLU A 677 47.74 8.22 12.64
CA GLU A 677 48.73 7.90 13.68
C GLU A 677 48.08 7.31 14.93
N GLN A 678 46.96 7.90 15.38
CA GLN A 678 46.18 7.35 16.50
C GLN A 678 45.62 5.94 16.19
N PHE A 679 45.26 5.68 14.94
CA PHE A 679 44.71 4.39 14.53
C PHE A 679 45.75 3.26 14.51
N GLU A 680 47.04 3.57 14.34
CA GLU A 680 48.15 2.61 14.47
C GLU A 680 48.42 2.18 15.93
N THR A 681 47.75 2.79 16.91
CA THR A 681 47.90 2.40 18.32
C THR A 681 47.30 1.02 18.56
N HIS A 682 48.14 0.09 19.05
CA HIS A 682 47.73 -1.26 19.38
C HIS A 682 46.98 -1.34 20.72
N TYR A 683 45.86 -2.04 20.72
CA TYR A 683 45.10 -2.41 21.92
C TYR A 683 45.19 -3.92 22.17
N ILE A 684 45.46 -4.29 23.43
CA ILE A 684 45.46 -5.69 23.87
C ILE A 684 44.09 -6.30 23.55
N SER A 685 44.10 -7.37 22.76
CA SER A 685 42.91 -7.92 22.15
C SER A 685 43.09 -9.38 21.77
N HIS A 686 42.00 -10.13 21.78
CA HIS A 686 41.99 -11.55 21.43
C HIS A 686 40.68 -11.96 20.76
N ILE A 687 40.77 -12.99 19.93
CA ILE A 687 39.61 -13.68 19.37
C ILE A 687 39.58 -15.07 19.98
N ARG A 688 38.68 -15.27 20.95
CA ARG A 688 38.52 -16.54 21.66
C ARG A 688 37.31 -17.28 21.11
N VAL A 689 37.53 -18.51 20.67
CA VAL A 689 36.50 -19.39 20.11
C VAL A 689 36.43 -20.65 20.96
N GLU A 690 35.34 -20.81 21.71
CA GLU A 690 35.21 -21.90 22.69
C GLU A 690 34.99 -23.27 22.03
N ASN A 691 34.18 -23.34 20.97
CA ASN A 691 33.88 -24.60 20.27
C ASN A 691 34.70 -24.71 18.98
N THR A 692 34.21 -24.17 17.87
CA THR A 692 34.79 -24.39 16.54
C THR A 692 34.88 -23.09 15.75
N VAL A 693 36.04 -22.84 15.14
CA VAL A 693 36.21 -21.86 14.06
C VAL A 693 36.28 -22.58 12.72
N TYR A 694 35.42 -22.21 11.79
CA TYR A 694 35.30 -22.85 10.48
C TYR A 694 36.22 -22.21 9.42
N PRO A 695 36.56 -22.94 8.35
CA PRO A 695 37.30 -22.39 7.23
C PRO A 695 36.60 -21.20 6.55
N GLY A 696 37.40 -20.26 6.01
CA GLY A 696 36.93 -19.05 5.32
C GLY A 696 36.70 -17.84 6.23
N VAL A 697 37.00 -17.95 7.53
CA VAL A 697 37.06 -16.81 8.45
C VAL A 697 38.37 -16.05 8.21
N ILE A 698 38.27 -14.74 8.00
CA ILE A 698 39.40 -13.84 7.78
C ILE A 698 39.52 -12.93 9.00
N LEU A 699 40.68 -13.00 9.66
CA LEU A 699 41.04 -12.15 10.78
C LEU A 699 41.98 -11.06 10.28
N GLU A 700 41.79 -9.84 10.75
CA GLU A 700 42.58 -8.68 10.39
C GLU A 700 42.99 -7.90 11.64
N SER A 701 44.25 -7.48 11.69
CA SER A 701 44.74 -6.53 12.68
C SER A 701 45.91 -5.77 12.10
N HIS A 702 45.86 -4.43 12.16
CA HIS A 702 46.94 -3.54 11.69
C HIS A 702 47.32 -3.82 10.21
N GLY A 703 46.32 -4.09 9.36
CA GLY A 703 46.52 -4.41 7.95
C GLY A 703 47.13 -5.78 7.67
N ARG A 704 47.27 -6.64 8.69
CA ARG A 704 47.76 -8.02 8.57
C ARG A 704 46.58 -8.98 8.61
N TYR A 705 46.60 -9.98 7.72
CA TYR A 705 45.49 -10.90 7.52
C TYR A 705 45.86 -12.33 7.91
N HIS A 706 44.93 -13.04 8.53
CA HIS A 706 45.02 -14.47 8.80
C HIS A 706 43.72 -15.16 8.39
N GLU A 707 43.81 -16.05 7.42
CA GLU A 707 42.67 -16.85 6.95
C GLU A 707 42.71 -18.23 7.58
N VAL A 708 41.59 -18.63 8.19
CA VAL A 708 41.41 -19.98 8.70
C VAL A 708 41.11 -20.91 7.52
N ARG A 709 42.04 -21.84 7.24
CA ARG A 709 41.95 -22.78 6.11
C ARG A 709 41.35 -24.13 6.49
N GLU A 710 41.51 -24.53 7.74
CA GLU A 710 41.06 -25.80 8.29
C GLU A 710 40.30 -25.53 9.59
N PRO A 711 39.28 -26.34 9.93
CA PRO A 711 38.55 -26.17 11.17
C PRO A 711 39.49 -26.31 12.37
N LYS A 712 39.40 -25.37 13.31
CA LYS A 712 40.14 -25.43 14.58
C LYS A 712 39.15 -25.41 15.74
N HIS A 713 39.51 -26.12 16.81
CA HIS A 713 38.67 -26.26 18.00
C HIS A 713 39.34 -25.67 19.22
N HIS A 714 38.55 -24.99 20.06
CA HIS A 714 39.00 -24.45 21.34
C HIS A 714 40.30 -23.61 21.23
N VAL A 715 40.24 -22.54 20.46
CA VAL A 715 41.43 -21.73 20.08
C VAL A 715 41.27 -20.25 20.43
N VAL A 716 42.40 -19.60 20.68
CA VAL A 716 42.53 -18.15 20.78
C VAL A 716 43.49 -17.62 19.72
N PHE A 717 43.10 -16.53 19.07
CA PHE A 717 43.96 -15.76 18.17
C PHE A 717 44.35 -14.45 18.83
N ILE A 718 45.63 -14.11 18.74
CA ILE A 718 46.19 -12.86 19.25
C ILE A 718 47.12 -12.26 18.20
N PHE A 719 47.26 -10.93 18.20
CA PHE A 719 48.23 -10.25 17.36
C PHE A 719 49.56 -10.14 18.11
N ASP A 720 50.59 -10.81 17.60
CA ASP A 720 51.94 -10.73 18.15
C ASP A 720 52.64 -9.49 17.58
N GLN A 721 52.87 -8.50 18.45
CA GLN A 721 53.53 -7.24 18.08
C GLN A 721 54.99 -7.43 17.67
N THR A 722 55.64 -8.50 18.12
CA THR A 722 57.05 -8.78 17.82
C THR A 722 57.20 -9.33 16.41
N THR A 723 56.34 -10.27 16.02
CA THR A 723 56.39 -10.88 14.69
C THR A 723 55.56 -10.13 13.65
N GLY A 724 54.62 -9.28 14.11
CA GLY A 724 53.66 -8.61 13.25
C GLY A 724 52.66 -9.58 12.60
N GLN A 725 52.41 -10.72 13.23
CA GLN A 725 51.52 -11.77 12.71
C GLN A 725 50.40 -12.09 13.71
N ILE A 726 49.27 -12.54 13.18
CA ILE A 726 48.19 -13.11 13.99
C ILE A 726 48.54 -14.58 14.25
N VAL A 727 48.77 -14.91 15.51
CA VAL A 727 49.12 -16.26 15.96
C VAL A 727 47.90 -16.94 16.58
N CYS A 728 47.84 -18.26 16.42
CA CYS A 728 46.75 -19.11 16.91
C CYS A 728 47.33 -20.08 17.95
N SER A 729 46.70 -20.16 19.11
CA SER A 729 47.08 -21.04 20.22
C SER A 729 45.85 -21.74 20.79
N PRO A 730 45.97 -22.96 21.35
CA PRO A 730 44.87 -23.60 22.06
C PRO A 730 44.54 -22.79 23.33
N ILE A 731 43.27 -22.74 23.69
CA ILE A 731 42.86 -22.19 24.98
C ILE A 731 43.32 -23.19 26.07
N PRO A 732 44.01 -22.75 27.13
CA PRO A 732 44.40 -23.65 28.21
C PRO A 732 43.15 -24.22 28.88
N ASP A 733 43.09 -25.54 29.02
CA ASP A 733 42.09 -26.18 29.86
C ASP A 733 42.27 -25.67 31.29
N HIS A 734 41.34 -24.85 31.76
CA HIS A 734 41.34 -24.44 33.15
C HIS A 734 40.93 -25.66 33.98
N ASN A 735 41.93 -26.34 34.57
CA ASN A 735 41.70 -27.41 35.53
C ASN A 735 41.10 -26.77 36.80
N PRO A 736 39.85 -27.07 37.21
CA PRO A 736 39.20 -26.44 38.36
C PRO A 736 39.71 -26.97 39.71
N ILE A 737 40.97 -27.42 39.76
CA ILE A 737 41.66 -27.83 40.98
C ILE A 737 42.91 -26.95 41.08
N LEU A 738 42.74 -25.72 41.56
CA LEU A 738 43.64 -24.93 42.39
C LEU A 738 43.18 -23.45 42.38
N GLU A 739 42.87 -22.97 43.59
CA GLU A 739 42.46 -21.62 44.05
C GLU A 739 40.98 -21.22 43.98
#